data_AF-A0A3B1ADL3-F1
#
_entry.id   AF-A0A3B1ADL3-F1
#
_cell.length_a   1.000
_cell.length_b   1.000
_cell.length_c   1.000
_cell.angle_alpha   90.00
_cell.angle_beta   90.00
_cell.angle_gamma   90.00
#
_symmetry.space_group_name_H-M   'P 1'
#
loop_
_entity.id
_entity.type
_entity.pdbx_description
1 polymer ?
#
loop_
_entity_poly.entity_id
_entity_poly.type
_entity_poly.pdbx_seq_one_letter_code
_entity_poly.pdbx_strand_id
1 'polypeptide(L)'
;NAGSVTGISSFSNIENLVGSSGTDNFVFADGSSISGSVDGGAGTDAVNQAAQTGIVNITLGGSGYSNIEDFTGNGTNSTLIGDNIVNTWSINGLDTGTVGPVSFTNFSNLQGGSNNDSFVINSGSLSGQINGGAGNDLIQANNIANTWNITGADVGDVTGVGSFAGIETLVGNASTDLFIFADGSSFSGIMDGAGGTDTVDYSSQTGAVIAALASGQYQNIESFVGNNVDSTLVGDNVVNDWFITAANAGTVNGINFSGFNNVTGNASVDTFTIATGSITGTINGGTGNDTLQADNTNNIWNVLSPDAGNLTNVNDFQNIDNLLGGNAVDTFNIAANVSGNIDSGGGDDIININGPLTVGGSVSGNSGADILNGPTQNSNWVISGADSGSVNGIAFTQTETLVGNTGNDIFTITNNAVANISGSINGGAGDDDLQVDYIAASTRTIVFDGGTGTDSITLTGSGTGLTNSYIFGPANDQVAITTASSTNTQLVNGTGIENISDTLSADNISLTGSSGDDAMVLSPGSIAGAQPVSFQMSGMPSLQFSNKSNLALDAGLGNDTVQINGAVQLAGNITIAAETISEGAGGVLVADTLTFNQATTIGTSGLALATSVNTLQINGPTVDAYINEANGLAIAVDNVTGVLDISTGSGDITSAGSVIVTGTSAFSVGNGGSIMLDDASNQFAGTPAFSSTGIINNVWLTDNSTVDLPTLTLNGNLTVISTGTVAQAGALTIQGTTNINAGANNITLNNAANDFIGDVTLQN
;
A
#
# COMPACT_ATOMS: atom_id res chain seq x y z
N ASN A 1 -43.91 -7.13 -86.10
CA ASN A 1 -43.31 -5.78 -85.90
C ASN A 1 -43.27 -5.02 -87.24
N ALA A 2 -43.37 -3.70 -87.24
CA ALA A 2 -43.40 -2.85 -88.44
C ALA A 2 -42.58 -1.56 -88.22
N GLY A 3 -42.05 -0.97 -89.29
CA GLY A 3 -41.17 0.21 -89.20
C GLY A 3 -40.70 0.69 -90.57
N SER A 4 -39.61 1.46 -90.62
CA SER A 4 -38.95 1.93 -91.85
C SER A 4 -37.43 1.81 -91.71
N VAL A 5 -36.71 1.71 -92.82
CA VAL A 5 -35.23 1.73 -92.85
C VAL A 5 -34.76 2.56 -94.05
N THR A 6 -33.57 3.16 -94.00
CA THR A 6 -33.05 3.97 -95.11
C THR A 6 -33.05 3.16 -96.42
N GLY A 7 -33.72 3.69 -97.44
CA GLY A 7 -33.92 3.01 -98.73
C GLY A 7 -35.21 2.17 -98.83
N ILE A 8 -35.94 1.92 -97.75
CA ILE A 8 -37.23 1.21 -97.72
C ILE A 8 -38.25 2.00 -96.88
N SER A 9 -39.31 2.52 -97.52
CA SER A 9 -40.29 3.39 -96.86
C SER A 9 -41.05 2.73 -95.71
N SER A 10 -41.25 1.41 -95.75
CA SER A 10 -41.90 0.65 -94.66
C SER A 10 -41.65 -0.85 -94.76
N PHE A 11 -41.58 -1.54 -93.62
CA PHE A 11 -41.64 -3.00 -93.49
C PHE A 11 -42.72 -3.41 -92.48
N SER A 12 -43.17 -4.66 -92.54
CA SER A 12 -44.15 -5.26 -91.61
C SER A 12 -43.91 -6.76 -91.44
N ASN A 13 -44.30 -7.33 -90.29
CA ASN A 13 -44.09 -8.74 -89.93
C ASN A 13 -42.63 -9.19 -90.02
N ILE A 14 -41.72 -8.33 -89.54
CA ILE A 14 -40.30 -8.64 -89.37
C ILE A 14 -40.00 -8.81 -87.89
N GLU A 15 -39.49 -9.97 -87.50
CA GLU A 15 -39.19 -10.29 -86.11
C GLU A 15 -37.77 -9.86 -85.72
N ASN A 16 -36.80 -9.97 -86.65
CA ASN A 16 -35.39 -9.71 -86.39
C ASN A 16 -34.87 -8.59 -87.29
N LEU A 17 -34.06 -7.70 -86.72
CA LEU A 17 -33.35 -6.65 -87.44
C LEU A 17 -31.84 -6.94 -87.37
N VAL A 18 -31.17 -6.90 -88.52
CA VAL A 18 -29.72 -7.09 -88.63
C VAL A 18 -29.14 -5.89 -89.36
N GLY A 19 -28.18 -5.22 -88.74
CA GLY A 19 -27.46 -4.09 -89.28
C GLY A 19 -26.42 -4.50 -90.32
N SER A 20 -25.70 -3.50 -90.79
CA SER A 20 -24.74 -3.60 -91.86
C SER A 20 -23.31 -3.79 -91.31
N SER A 21 -22.32 -3.25 -92.02
CA SER A 21 -20.92 -3.19 -91.55
C SER A 21 -20.50 -1.77 -91.18
N GLY A 22 -21.46 -0.84 -91.19
CA GLY A 22 -21.27 0.56 -90.82
C GLY A 22 -22.01 0.87 -89.52
N THR A 23 -22.27 2.15 -89.26
CA THR A 23 -23.10 2.55 -88.11
C THR A 23 -24.58 2.38 -88.42
N ASP A 24 -25.24 1.53 -87.64
CA ASP A 24 -26.66 1.27 -87.72
C ASP A 24 -27.38 1.83 -86.47
N ASN A 25 -28.50 2.54 -86.68
CA ASN A 25 -29.28 3.17 -85.61
C ASN A 25 -30.71 2.66 -85.60
N PHE A 26 -31.06 1.88 -84.59
CA PHE A 26 -32.37 1.29 -84.37
C PHE A 26 -33.21 2.21 -83.47
N VAL A 27 -34.04 3.04 -84.08
CA VAL A 27 -34.90 4.00 -83.36
C VAL A 27 -36.30 3.43 -83.18
N PHE A 28 -36.75 3.38 -81.93
CA PHE A 28 -38.08 2.91 -81.55
C PHE A 28 -39.02 4.09 -81.29
N ALA A 29 -40.21 4.05 -81.88
CA ALA A 29 -41.27 5.01 -81.60
C ALA A 29 -42.03 4.64 -80.32
N ASP A 30 -42.79 5.59 -79.75
CA ASP A 30 -43.61 5.35 -78.56
C ASP A 30 -44.56 4.15 -78.74
N GLY A 31 -44.54 3.23 -77.77
CA GLY A 31 -45.35 2.01 -77.78
C GLY A 31 -44.88 0.92 -78.76
N SER A 32 -43.77 1.14 -79.47
CA SER A 32 -43.20 0.14 -80.38
C SER A 32 -42.28 -0.84 -79.64
N SER A 33 -42.26 -2.08 -80.10
CA SER A 33 -41.36 -3.13 -79.60
C SER A 33 -40.97 -4.08 -80.71
N ILE A 34 -39.92 -4.86 -80.45
CA ILE A 34 -39.50 -5.97 -81.31
C ILE A 34 -39.61 -7.27 -80.50
N SER A 35 -40.22 -8.28 -81.12
CA SER A 35 -40.42 -9.59 -80.52
C SER A 35 -39.26 -10.57 -80.74
N GLY A 36 -38.38 -10.27 -81.71
CA GLY A 36 -37.15 -11.01 -82.00
C GLY A 36 -35.91 -10.25 -81.58
N SER A 37 -34.81 -10.37 -82.32
CA SER A 37 -33.52 -9.77 -81.99
C SER A 37 -33.20 -8.52 -82.81
N VAL A 38 -32.41 -7.63 -82.22
CA VAL A 38 -31.67 -6.57 -82.92
C VAL A 38 -30.19 -6.94 -82.89
N ASP A 39 -29.59 -7.09 -84.05
CA ASP A 39 -28.15 -7.32 -84.22
C ASP A 39 -27.56 -6.13 -84.99
N GLY A 40 -26.61 -5.39 -84.42
CA GLY A 40 -25.98 -4.26 -85.11
C GLY A 40 -25.06 -4.68 -86.25
N GLY A 41 -24.54 -5.91 -86.21
CA GLY A 41 -23.54 -6.38 -87.17
C GLY A 41 -22.14 -5.91 -86.79
N ALA A 42 -21.44 -5.28 -87.73
CA ALA A 42 -20.12 -4.71 -87.46
C ALA A 42 -20.23 -3.19 -87.57
N GLY A 43 -19.51 -2.45 -86.71
CA GLY A 43 -19.57 -1.00 -86.74
C GLY A 43 -19.65 -0.44 -85.33
N THR A 44 -20.30 0.72 -85.22
CA THR A 44 -20.71 1.29 -83.94
C THR A 44 -22.20 1.49 -84.06
N ASP A 45 -22.94 0.68 -83.31
CA ASP A 45 -24.37 0.49 -83.51
C ASP A 45 -25.16 0.97 -82.30
N ALA A 46 -26.31 1.58 -82.56
CA ALA A 46 -27.10 2.27 -81.55
C ALA A 46 -28.55 1.78 -81.47
N VAL A 47 -29.06 1.62 -80.25
CA VAL A 47 -30.48 1.42 -79.96
C VAL A 47 -31.02 2.65 -79.24
N ASN A 48 -32.00 3.32 -79.84
CA ASN A 48 -32.57 4.55 -79.31
C ASN A 48 -34.05 4.37 -78.93
N GLN A 49 -34.33 4.44 -77.63
CA GLN A 49 -35.65 4.33 -77.01
C GLN A 49 -36.17 5.69 -76.49
N ALA A 50 -35.57 6.81 -76.87
CA ALA A 50 -35.87 8.13 -76.30
C ALA A 50 -37.33 8.58 -76.47
N ALA A 51 -38.06 8.04 -77.46
CA ALA A 51 -39.46 8.38 -77.70
C ALA A 51 -40.46 7.60 -76.83
N GLN A 52 -40.00 6.58 -76.09
CA GLN A 52 -40.89 5.73 -75.28
C GLN A 52 -41.40 6.49 -74.05
N THR A 53 -42.71 6.49 -73.84
CA THR A 53 -43.33 7.08 -72.63
C THR A 53 -43.52 6.07 -71.50
N GLY A 54 -43.49 4.77 -71.81
CA GLY A 54 -43.55 3.67 -70.84
C GLY A 54 -42.19 3.24 -70.29
N ILE A 55 -42.19 2.23 -69.43
CA ILE A 55 -40.95 1.64 -68.87
C ILE A 55 -40.10 1.05 -69.99
N VAL A 56 -38.80 1.36 -69.97
CA VAL A 56 -37.80 0.80 -70.90
C VAL A 56 -36.82 -0.05 -70.12
N ASN A 57 -36.86 -1.37 -70.30
CA ASN A 57 -35.89 -2.29 -69.72
C ASN A 57 -35.05 -2.92 -70.83
N ILE A 58 -33.73 -2.79 -70.74
CA ILE A 58 -32.78 -3.41 -71.65
C ILE A 58 -31.85 -4.31 -70.84
N THR A 59 -31.74 -5.57 -71.25
CA THR A 59 -30.81 -6.53 -70.65
C THR A 59 -29.68 -6.81 -71.63
N LEU A 60 -28.46 -6.51 -71.21
CA LEU A 60 -27.25 -6.82 -71.95
C LEU A 60 -26.99 -8.34 -71.90
N GLY A 61 -26.35 -8.88 -72.95
CA GLY A 61 -26.00 -10.31 -73.03
C GLY A 61 -27.19 -11.27 -73.18
N GLY A 62 -28.43 -10.75 -73.14
CA GLY A 62 -29.66 -11.49 -73.39
C GLY A 62 -29.93 -11.72 -74.88
N SER A 63 -30.94 -12.53 -75.22
CA SER A 63 -31.26 -12.89 -76.61
C SER A 63 -31.88 -11.77 -77.47
N GLY A 64 -31.99 -10.54 -76.96
CA GLY A 64 -32.71 -9.44 -77.58
C GLY A 64 -31.84 -8.43 -78.34
N TYR A 65 -30.60 -8.22 -77.91
CA TYR A 65 -29.67 -7.25 -78.49
C TYR A 65 -28.29 -7.91 -78.64
N SER A 66 -27.64 -7.75 -79.79
CA SER A 66 -26.30 -8.27 -80.07
C SER A 66 -25.51 -7.28 -80.91
N ASN A 67 -24.20 -7.17 -80.68
CA ASN A 67 -23.33 -6.22 -81.38
C ASN A 67 -23.91 -4.78 -81.37
N ILE A 68 -24.27 -4.28 -80.19
CA ILE A 68 -24.75 -2.91 -79.98
C ILE A 68 -23.83 -2.24 -78.96
N GLU A 69 -23.27 -1.10 -79.33
CA GLU A 69 -22.34 -0.35 -78.48
C GLU A 69 -23.02 0.82 -77.76
N ASP A 70 -24.07 1.42 -78.32
CA ASP A 70 -24.71 2.61 -77.75
C ASP A 70 -26.20 2.37 -77.46
N PHE A 71 -26.61 2.55 -76.21
CA PHE A 71 -28.02 2.53 -75.82
C PHE A 71 -28.49 3.92 -75.35
N THR A 72 -29.67 4.34 -75.80
CA THR A 72 -30.34 5.54 -75.30
C THR A 72 -31.70 5.17 -74.72
N GLY A 73 -31.88 5.40 -73.42
CA GLY A 73 -33.15 5.28 -72.73
C GLY A 73 -34.06 6.50 -72.94
N ASN A 74 -35.21 6.48 -72.26
CA ASN A 74 -36.21 7.54 -72.29
C ASN A 74 -36.01 8.66 -71.25
N GLY A 75 -35.02 8.54 -70.37
CA GLY A 75 -34.66 9.57 -69.39
C GLY A 75 -35.67 9.78 -68.26
N THR A 76 -36.57 8.83 -68.05
CA THR A 76 -37.56 8.90 -66.96
C THR A 76 -37.60 7.64 -66.09
N ASN A 77 -37.71 6.46 -66.70
CA ASN A 77 -37.86 5.18 -66.00
C ASN A 77 -37.19 4.03 -66.76
N SER A 78 -36.06 4.32 -67.40
CA SER A 78 -35.27 3.33 -68.13
C SER A 78 -34.31 2.58 -67.20
N THR A 79 -34.31 1.26 -67.27
CA THR A 79 -33.37 0.38 -66.56
C THR A 79 -32.47 -0.34 -67.54
N LEU A 80 -31.15 -0.18 -67.38
CA LEU A 80 -30.16 -1.00 -68.06
C LEU A 80 -29.69 -2.10 -67.11
N ILE A 81 -29.85 -3.36 -67.53
CA ILE A 81 -29.52 -4.56 -66.77
C ILE A 81 -28.26 -5.18 -67.39
N GLY A 82 -27.23 -5.38 -66.58
CA GLY A 82 -25.94 -5.94 -67.01
C GLY A 82 -26.00 -7.43 -67.39
N ASP A 83 -24.93 -7.88 -68.03
CA ASP A 83 -24.71 -9.31 -68.31
C ASP A 83 -24.50 -10.08 -67.00
N ASN A 84 -24.74 -11.39 -67.01
CA ASN A 84 -24.39 -12.28 -65.89
C ASN A 84 -22.88 -12.60 -65.85
N ILE A 85 -22.07 -11.55 -65.81
CA ILE A 85 -20.60 -11.55 -65.66
C ILE A 85 -20.24 -10.48 -64.63
N VAL A 86 -18.95 -10.34 -64.30
CA VAL A 86 -18.47 -9.19 -63.53
C VAL A 86 -18.57 -7.94 -64.40
N ASN A 87 -19.44 -7.01 -64.05
CA ASN A 87 -19.60 -5.73 -64.74
C ASN A 87 -18.89 -4.62 -63.96
N THR A 88 -18.31 -3.68 -64.71
CA THR A 88 -17.84 -2.41 -64.15
C THR A 88 -18.54 -1.28 -64.87
N TRP A 89 -19.41 -0.60 -64.14
CA TRP A 89 -20.18 0.55 -64.58
C TRP A 89 -19.43 1.83 -64.22
N SER A 90 -19.20 2.70 -65.19
CA SER A 90 -18.64 4.03 -64.97
C SER A 90 -19.69 5.09 -65.30
N ILE A 91 -20.17 5.80 -64.28
CA ILE A 91 -21.19 6.84 -64.40
C ILE A 91 -20.50 8.20 -64.49
N ASN A 92 -20.48 8.81 -65.66
CA ASN A 92 -19.68 10.02 -65.96
C ASN A 92 -20.52 11.25 -66.33
N GLY A 93 -21.85 11.12 -66.36
CA GLY A 93 -22.80 12.20 -66.54
C GLY A 93 -24.11 11.89 -65.82
N LEU A 94 -25.12 12.75 -66.00
CA LEU A 94 -26.48 12.46 -65.53
C LEU A 94 -27.07 11.30 -66.34
N ASP A 95 -27.44 10.21 -65.66
CA ASP A 95 -28.08 9.03 -66.26
C ASP A 95 -27.31 8.48 -67.48
N THR A 96 -25.98 8.65 -67.46
CA THR A 96 -25.10 8.43 -68.61
C THR A 96 -23.76 7.84 -68.15
N GLY A 97 -23.23 6.90 -68.93
CA GLY A 97 -21.99 6.21 -68.59
C GLY A 97 -21.64 5.08 -69.55
N THR A 98 -20.80 4.18 -69.08
CA THR A 98 -20.37 2.97 -69.80
C THR A 98 -20.39 1.73 -68.92
N VAL A 99 -20.62 0.56 -69.51
CA VAL A 99 -20.42 -0.76 -68.91
C VAL A 99 -19.67 -1.66 -69.90
N GLY A 100 -18.42 -1.99 -69.57
CA GLY A 100 -17.52 -2.62 -70.54
C GLY A 100 -17.40 -1.78 -71.83
N PRO A 101 -17.63 -2.36 -73.03
CA PRO A 101 -17.60 -1.61 -74.29
C PRO A 101 -18.88 -0.83 -74.59
N VAL A 102 -19.95 -1.01 -73.80
CA VAL A 102 -21.26 -0.41 -74.07
C VAL A 102 -21.37 0.97 -73.42
N SER A 103 -21.80 1.98 -74.17
CA SER A 103 -22.20 3.28 -73.66
C SER A 103 -23.72 3.32 -73.45
N PHE A 104 -24.15 4.06 -72.43
CA PHE A 104 -25.55 4.29 -72.15
C PHE A 104 -25.85 5.76 -71.87
N THR A 105 -27.03 6.21 -72.26
CA THR A 105 -27.53 7.58 -72.06
C THR A 105 -29.00 7.55 -71.65
N ASN A 106 -29.43 8.46 -70.80
CA ASN A 106 -30.82 8.57 -70.34
C ASN A 106 -31.37 7.29 -69.68
N PHE A 107 -30.53 6.52 -68.98
CA PHE A 107 -30.94 5.41 -68.12
C PHE A 107 -30.91 5.85 -66.66
N SER A 108 -32.10 6.07 -66.10
CA SER A 108 -32.25 6.54 -64.72
C SER A 108 -32.02 5.42 -63.69
N ASN A 109 -32.10 4.15 -64.09
CA ASN A 109 -31.80 3.01 -63.21
C ASN A 109 -30.75 2.10 -63.85
N LEU A 110 -29.89 1.53 -63.02
CA LEU A 110 -28.91 0.51 -63.40
C LEU A 110 -29.12 -0.73 -62.54
N GLN A 111 -29.03 -1.90 -63.16
CA GLN A 111 -29.06 -3.17 -62.45
C GLN A 111 -27.87 -4.03 -62.88
N GLY A 112 -27.20 -4.64 -61.91
CA GLY A 112 -26.18 -5.66 -62.17
C GLY A 112 -26.77 -6.99 -62.66
N GLY A 113 -25.91 -7.98 -62.74
CA GLY A 113 -26.21 -9.36 -63.10
C GLY A 113 -26.21 -10.28 -61.88
N SER A 114 -25.62 -11.47 -62.06
CA SER A 114 -25.53 -12.51 -61.03
C SER A 114 -24.16 -12.63 -60.35
N ASN A 115 -23.20 -11.80 -60.77
CA ASN A 115 -21.83 -11.82 -60.29
C ASN A 115 -21.50 -10.45 -59.72
N ASN A 116 -20.41 -10.37 -58.95
CA ASN A 116 -19.96 -9.13 -58.34
C ASN A 116 -19.79 -8.00 -59.36
N ASP A 117 -20.61 -6.98 -59.23
CA ASP A 117 -20.65 -5.80 -60.07
C ASP A 117 -20.13 -4.58 -59.32
N SER A 118 -19.45 -3.70 -60.05
CA SER A 118 -18.90 -2.46 -59.51
C SER A 118 -19.54 -1.26 -60.21
N PHE A 119 -20.11 -0.35 -59.43
CA PHE A 119 -20.68 0.91 -59.89
C PHE A 119 -19.81 2.06 -59.42
N VAL A 120 -19.09 2.70 -60.34
CA VAL A 120 -18.14 3.77 -60.06
C VAL A 120 -18.71 5.11 -60.55
N ILE A 121 -18.90 6.05 -59.62
CA ILE A 121 -19.41 7.39 -59.94
C ILE A 121 -18.25 8.33 -60.24
N ASN A 122 -17.99 8.58 -61.52
CA ASN A 122 -16.91 9.42 -62.03
C ASN A 122 -17.42 10.83 -62.39
N SER A 123 -17.70 11.67 -61.39
CA SER A 123 -18.28 13.02 -61.59
C SER A 123 -19.70 13.07 -62.19
N GLY A 124 -20.33 11.93 -62.43
CA GLY A 124 -21.72 11.82 -62.88
C GLY A 124 -22.74 11.75 -61.74
N SER A 125 -23.99 11.42 -62.08
CA SER A 125 -25.07 11.16 -61.13
C SER A 125 -26.12 10.25 -61.75
N LEU A 126 -26.80 9.45 -60.93
CA LEU A 126 -27.92 8.62 -61.34
C LEU A 126 -29.20 9.09 -60.64
N SER A 127 -30.21 9.50 -61.39
CA SER A 127 -31.45 10.07 -60.84
C SER A 127 -32.36 9.03 -60.19
N GLY A 128 -32.21 7.75 -60.52
CA GLY A 128 -32.95 6.63 -59.95
C GLY A 128 -32.06 5.64 -59.19
N GLN A 129 -32.38 4.35 -59.32
CA GLN A 129 -31.84 3.29 -58.48
C GLN A 129 -30.62 2.59 -59.10
N ILE A 130 -29.63 2.26 -58.26
CA ILE A 130 -28.66 1.18 -58.51
C ILE A 130 -29.13 -0.08 -57.78
N ASN A 131 -29.22 -1.20 -58.48
CA ASN A 131 -29.47 -2.51 -57.87
C ASN A 131 -28.33 -3.45 -58.24
N GLY A 132 -27.55 -3.95 -57.27
CA GLY A 132 -26.43 -4.84 -57.57
C GLY A 132 -26.87 -6.17 -58.18
N GLY A 133 -28.06 -6.65 -57.82
CA GLY A 133 -28.56 -7.94 -58.28
C GLY A 133 -28.14 -9.04 -57.30
N ALA A 134 -27.42 -10.05 -57.79
CA ALA A 134 -26.83 -11.06 -56.93
C ALA A 134 -25.32 -11.02 -57.09
N GLY A 135 -24.59 -11.34 -56.02
CA GLY A 135 -23.14 -11.19 -55.99
C GLY A 135 -22.74 -10.45 -54.72
N ASN A 136 -21.46 -10.07 -54.64
CA ASN A 136 -21.01 -9.04 -53.72
C ASN A 136 -20.73 -7.79 -54.55
N ASP A 137 -21.69 -6.88 -54.54
CA ASP A 137 -21.73 -5.71 -55.39
C ASP A 137 -21.25 -4.47 -54.65
N LEU A 138 -20.68 -3.52 -55.38
CA LEU A 138 -20.00 -2.37 -54.81
C LEU A 138 -20.42 -1.07 -55.48
N ILE A 139 -20.67 -0.03 -54.68
CA ILE A 139 -20.72 1.35 -55.15
C ILE A 139 -19.46 2.07 -54.68
N GLN A 140 -18.72 2.67 -55.61
CA GLN A 140 -17.70 3.67 -55.32
C GLN A 140 -18.27 5.05 -55.61
N ALA A 141 -18.40 5.87 -54.56
CA ALA A 141 -18.98 7.20 -54.68
C ALA A 141 -18.06 8.20 -55.40
N ASN A 142 -18.61 9.38 -55.68
CA ASN A 142 -17.89 10.44 -56.37
C ASN A 142 -16.79 11.03 -55.46
N ASN A 143 -15.74 11.61 -56.07
CA ASN A 143 -14.62 12.19 -55.34
C ASN A 143 -14.95 13.59 -54.78
N ILE A 144 -15.97 13.64 -53.94
CA ILE A 144 -16.50 14.78 -53.18
C ILE A 144 -16.87 14.28 -51.77
N ALA A 145 -17.26 15.15 -50.85
CA ALA A 145 -17.84 14.68 -49.61
C ALA A 145 -19.18 13.97 -49.89
N ASN A 146 -19.34 12.71 -49.50
CA ASN A 146 -20.58 11.97 -49.70
C ASN A 146 -21.30 11.70 -48.38
N THR A 147 -22.62 11.76 -48.44
CA THR A 147 -23.50 11.22 -47.40
C THR A 147 -24.17 9.96 -47.94
N TRP A 148 -24.00 8.86 -47.21
CA TRP A 148 -24.67 7.59 -47.39
C TRP A 148 -25.79 7.46 -46.37
N ASN A 149 -27.05 7.49 -46.80
CA ASN A 149 -28.19 7.28 -45.91
C ASN A 149 -28.62 5.82 -45.97
N ILE A 150 -28.40 5.07 -44.89
CA ILE A 150 -28.85 3.69 -44.75
C ILE A 150 -30.27 3.75 -44.17
N THR A 151 -31.27 3.48 -45.01
CA THR A 151 -32.68 3.73 -44.70
C THR A 151 -33.45 2.48 -44.31
N GLY A 152 -32.85 1.31 -44.52
CA GLY A 152 -33.40 0.00 -44.14
C GLY A 152 -32.29 -1.04 -44.11
N ALA A 153 -32.65 -2.33 -44.13
CA ALA A 153 -31.67 -3.40 -44.24
C ALA A 153 -31.05 -3.43 -45.64
N ASP A 154 -29.73 -3.18 -45.73
CA ASP A 154 -28.93 -3.23 -46.96
C ASP A 154 -29.49 -2.37 -48.12
N VAL A 155 -30.20 -1.29 -47.76
CA VAL A 155 -30.80 -0.33 -48.71
C VAL A 155 -30.59 1.10 -48.24
N GLY A 156 -30.47 2.01 -49.19
CA GLY A 156 -30.16 3.39 -48.89
C GLY A 156 -30.10 4.31 -50.10
N ASP A 157 -29.46 5.45 -49.92
CA ASP A 157 -29.06 6.37 -50.98
C ASP A 157 -27.66 6.93 -50.69
N VAL A 158 -27.03 7.50 -51.72
CA VAL A 158 -25.74 8.20 -51.60
C VAL A 158 -25.76 9.46 -52.43
N THR A 159 -24.95 10.44 -52.08
CA THR A 159 -24.80 11.69 -52.84
C THR A 159 -24.62 11.42 -54.34
N GLY A 160 -25.58 11.87 -55.15
CA GLY A 160 -25.58 11.67 -56.60
C GLY A 160 -26.27 10.40 -57.10
N VAL A 161 -26.84 9.56 -56.24
CA VAL A 161 -27.65 8.38 -56.61
C VAL A 161 -28.98 8.42 -55.86
N GLY A 162 -30.10 8.23 -56.58
CA GLY A 162 -31.44 8.30 -56.00
C GLY A 162 -31.72 7.22 -54.95
N SER A 163 -31.27 5.99 -55.17
CA SER A 163 -31.25 4.92 -54.17
C SER A 163 -30.34 3.75 -54.57
N PHE A 164 -29.98 2.90 -53.61
CA PHE A 164 -29.32 1.63 -53.83
C PHE A 164 -30.01 0.47 -53.12
N ALA A 165 -29.90 -0.74 -53.68
CA ALA A 165 -30.33 -1.99 -53.08
C ALA A 165 -29.45 -3.15 -53.55
N GLY A 166 -29.28 -4.18 -52.72
CA GLY A 166 -28.43 -5.33 -53.07
C GLY A 166 -26.99 -4.91 -53.35
N ILE A 167 -26.43 -4.09 -52.46
CA ILE A 167 -25.05 -3.62 -52.52
C ILE A 167 -24.38 -3.98 -51.20
N GLU A 168 -23.33 -4.78 -51.26
CA GLU A 168 -22.62 -5.32 -50.10
C GLU A 168 -21.35 -4.52 -49.78
N THR A 169 -20.93 -3.58 -50.61
CA THR A 169 -19.77 -2.72 -50.30
C THR A 169 -20.01 -1.27 -50.71
N LEU A 170 -19.90 -0.38 -49.72
CA LEU A 170 -19.96 1.06 -49.91
C LEU A 170 -18.54 1.60 -49.80
N VAL A 171 -18.03 2.21 -50.87
CA VAL A 171 -16.68 2.79 -50.90
C VAL A 171 -16.77 4.29 -51.10
N GLY A 172 -16.19 5.01 -50.15
CA GLY A 172 -15.95 6.44 -50.18
C GLY A 172 -14.87 6.86 -51.18
N ASN A 173 -14.19 7.95 -50.88
CA ASN A 173 -13.19 8.56 -51.77
C ASN A 173 -12.03 9.16 -50.97
N ALA A 174 -11.45 10.30 -51.40
CA ALA A 174 -10.39 10.98 -50.66
C ALA A 174 -10.91 12.17 -49.82
N SER A 175 -12.23 12.32 -49.73
CA SER A 175 -12.94 13.40 -49.02
C SER A 175 -13.76 12.78 -47.89
N THR A 176 -14.20 13.60 -46.93
CA THR A 176 -15.09 13.18 -45.84
C THR A 176 -16.35 12.46 -46.34
N ASP A 177 -16.52 11.21 -45.91
CA ASP A 177 -17.69 10.40 -46.15
C ASP A 177 -18.45 10.12 -44.84
N LEU A 178 -19.78 10.26 -44.89
CA LEU A 178 -20.67 10.14 -43.73
C LEU A 178 -21.70 9.03 -43.98
N PHE A 179 -21.66 7.96 -43.18
CA PHE A 179 -22.59 6.83 -43.22
C PHE A 179 -23.64 6.97 -42.10
N ILE A 180 -24.88 7.33 -42.44
CA ILE A 180 -25.95 7.62 -41.48
C ILE A 180 -26.96 6.47 -41.44
N PHE A 181 -27.21 5.92 -40.26
CA PHE A 181 -28.20 4.88 -40.04
C PHE A 181 -29.54 5.44 -39.54
N ALA A 182 -30.60 5.30 -40.33
CA ALA A 182 -31.97 5.60 -39.91
C ALA A 182 -32.51 4.56 -38.91
N ASP A 183 -33.40 4.94 -38.00
CA ASP A 183 -33.92 4.04 -36.95
C ASP A 183 -34.41 2.68 -37.52
N GLY A 184 -33.87 1.58 -36.99
CA GLY A 184 -34.19 0.22 -37.43
C GLY A 184 -33.53 -0.25 -38.72
N SER A 185 -32.66 0.56 -39.32
CA SER A 185 -31.82 0.16 -40.46
C SER A 185 -30.62 -0.70 -40.03
N SER A 186 -30.05 -1.42 -40.99
CA SER A 186 -28.86 -2.23 -40.78
C SER A 186 -28.09 -2.36 -42.08
N PHE A 187 -26.77 -2.55 -41.98
CA PHE A 187 -25.93 -2.87 -43.11
C PHE A 187 -25.13 -4.10 -42.73
N SER A 188 -25.08 -5.09 -43.61
CA SER A 188 -24.37 -6.36 -43.38
C SER A 188 -23.05 -6.45 -44.14
N GLY A 189 -22.86 -5.55 -45.11
CA GLY A 189 -21.68 -5.44 -45.95
C GLY A 189 -20.56 -4.57 -45.39
N ILE A 190 -19.58 -4.25 -46.23
CA ILE A 190 -18.40 -3.43 -45.91
C ILE A 190 -18.69 -1.94 -46.16
N MET A 191 -18.31 -1.10 -45.21
CA MET A 191 -18.21 0.35 -45.35
C MET A 191 -16.73 0.73 -45.33
N ASP A 192 -16.23 1.20 -46.47
CA ASP A 192 -14.86 1.68 -46.64
C ASP A 192 -14.88 3.19 -46.86
N GLY A 193 -14.40 4.00 -45.92
CA GLY A 193 -14.26 5.44 -46.10
C GLY A 193 -13.21 5.83 -47.14
N ALA A 194 -12.30 4.89 -47.46
CA ALA A 194 -11.10 5.05 -48.26
C ALA A 194 -10.11 6.07 -47.68
N GLY A 195 -10.31 7.36 -47.88
CA GLY A 195 -9.45 8.40 -47.32
C GLY A 195 -10.20 9.68 -47.07
N GLY A 196 -9.74 10.46 -46.11
CA GLY A 196 -10.50 11.60 -45.62
C GLY A 196 -10.66 11.48 -44.12
N THR A 197 -11.77 11.97 -43.61
CA THR A 197 -12.15 11.79 -42.20
C THR A 197 -13.56 11.25 -42.21
N ASP A 198 -13.70 9.95 -42.01
CA ASP A 198 -14.94 9.26 -42.33
C ASP A 198 -15.70 8.91 -41.06
N THR A 199 -17.03 9.02 -41.12
CA THR A 199 -17.89 8.90 -39.94
C THR A 199 -19.00 7.90 -40.15
N VAL A 200 -19.20 7.00 -39.19
CA VAL A 200 -20.39 6.18 -39.07
C VAL A 200 -21.28 6.75 -37.95
N ASP A 201 -22.52 7.08 -38.29
CA ASP A 201 -23.47 7.78 -37.42
C ASP A 201 -24.74 6.93 -37.15
N TYR A 202 -24.84 6.45 -35.91
CA TYR A 202 -25.98 5.73 -35.36
C TYR A 202 -26.88 6.60 -34.47
N SER A 203 -26.69 7.92 -34.43
CA SER A 203 -27.39 8.83 -33.51
C SER A 203 -28.92 8.77 -33.58
N SER A 204 -29.47 8.35 -34.72
CA SER A 204 -30.92 8.21 -34.93
C SER A 204 -31.50 6.87 -34.47
N GLN A 205 -30.68 5.88 -34.11
CA GLN A 205 -31.14 4.58 -33.64
C GLN A 205 -31.77 4.69 -32.25
N THR A 206 -32.95 4.10 -32.05
CA THR A 206 -33.60 4.05 -30.73
C THR A 206 -33.33 2.76 -29.95
N GLY A 207 -32.91 1.70 -30.64
CA GLY A 207 -32.52 0.41 -30.04
C GLY A 207 -31.07 0.35 -29.59
N ALA A 208 -30.64 -0.82 -29.12
CA ALA A 208 -29.24 -1.06 -28.78
C ALA A 208 -28.35 -0.99 -30.03
N VAL A 209 -27.21 -0.31 -29.92
CA VAL A 209 -26.22 -0.16 -30.99
C VAL A 209 -24.93 -0.84 -30.56
N ILE A 210 -24.37 -1.70 -31.42
CA ILE A 210 -23.06 -2.30 -31.20
C ILE A 210 -22.20 -2.02 -32.42
N ALA A 211 -21.12 -1.26 -32.22
CA ALA A 211 -20.09 -1.04 -33.22
C ALA A 211 -18.83 -1.82 -32.79
N ALA A 212 -18.48 -2.87 -33.52
CA ALA A 212 -17.28 -3.65 -33.25
C ALA A 212 -16.21 -3.36 -34.30
N LEU A 213 -15.10 -2.76 -33.86
CA LEU A 213 -14.02 -2.32 -34.76
C LEU A 213 -13.33 -3.50 -35.45
N ALA A 214 -13.23 -4.65 -34.76
CA ALA A 214 -12.67 -5.89 -35.31
C ALA A 214 -13.59 -6.65 -36.28
N SER A 215 -14.79 -6.15 -36.59
CA SER A 215 -15.78 -6.88 -37.42
C SER A 215 -15.36 -7.06 -38.89
N GLY A 216 -14.39 -6.28 -39.37
CA GLY A 216 -14.07 -6.16 -40.80
C GLY A 216 -15.13 -5.38 -41.60
N GLN A 217 -16.22 -4.95 -40.94
CA GLN A 217 -17.27 -4.15 -41.55
C GLN A 217 -16.79 -2.74 -41.87
N TYR A 218 -16.00 -2.16 -40.97
CA TYR A 218 -15.51 -0.81 -41.04
C TYR A 218 -14.07 -0.81 -41.55
N GLN A 219 -13.82 -0.16 -42.69
CA GLN A 219 -12.49 0.06 -43.23
C GLN A 219 -12.27 1.56 -43.41
N ASN A 220 -11.10 2.06 -42.98
CA ASN A 220 -10.75 3.48 -43.08
C ASN A 220 -11.86 4.41 -42.52
N ILE A 221 -12.27 4.17 -41.27
CA ILE A 221 -13.25 4.99 -40.55
C ILE A 221 -12.58 5.60 -39.32
N GLU A 222 -12.59 6.93 -39.21
CA GLU A 222 -11.93 7.66 -38.13
C GLU A 222 -12.87 8.13 -37.02
N SER A 223 -14.20 8.02 -37.22
CA SER A 223 -15.18 8.52 -36.27
C SER A 223 -16.45 7.68 -36.19
N PHE A 224 -16.92 7.44 -34.96
CA PHE A 224 -18.18 6.76 -34.69
C PHE A 224 -19.08 7.61 -33.78
N VAL A 225 -20.37 7.68 -34.11
CA VAL A 225 -21.38 8.35 -33.29
C VAL A 225 -22.43 7.32 -32.89
N GLY A 226 -22.55 7.06 -31.60
CA GLY A 226 -23.60 6.24 -31.00
C GLY A 226 -24.86 7.04 -30.73
N ASN A 227 -25.90 6.34 -30.27
CA ASN A 227 -27.20 6.94 -29.96
C ASN A 227 -27.31 7.56 -28.56
N ASN A 228 -26.26 7.44 -27.73
CA ASN A 228 -26.21 7.99 -26.38
C ASN A 228 -27.31 7.48 -25.43
N VAL A 229 -27.92 6.32 -25.75
CA VAL A 229 -28.92 5.63 -24.94
C VAL A 229 -28.40 4.26 -24.49
N ASP A 230 -28.09 3.38 -25.46
CA ASP A 230 -27.56 2.03 -25.24
C ASP A 230 -26.64 1.66 -26.40
N SER A 231 -25.51 2.37 -26.48
CA SER A 231 -24.50 2.18 -27.51
C SER A 231 -23.22 1.60 -26.91
N THR A 232 -22.73 0.52 -27.49
CA THR A 232 -21.48 -0.14 -27.12
C THR A 232 -20.47 -0.06 -28.27
N LEU A 233 -19.31 0.54 -27.99
CA LEU A 233 -18.16 0.48 -28.89
C LEU A 233 -17.23 -0.63 -28.39
N VAL A 234 -16.91 -1.59 -29.26
CA VAL A 234 -15.99 -2.69 -28.96
C VAL A 234 -14.68 -2.44 -29.69
N GLY A 235 -13.58 -2.45 -28.95
CA GLY A 235 -12.22 -2.24 -29.46
C GLY A 235 -11.81 -3.23 -30.54
N ASP A 236 -10.71 -2.93 -31.23
CA ASP A 236 -10.14 -3.87 -32.20
C ASP A 236 -9.37 -5.00 -31.47
N ASN A 237 -9.03 -6.08 -32.17
CA ASN A 237 -8.30 -7.25 -31.64
C ASN A 237 -6.80 -6.98 -31.45
N VAL A 238 -6.48 -5.84 -30.84
CA VAL A 238 -5.13 -5.36 -30.49
C VAL A 238 -5.17 -4.77 -29.09
N VAL A 239 -4.03 -4.33 -28.55
CA VAL A 239 -4.03 -3.47 -27.36
C VAL A 239 -4.75 -2.16 -27.69
N ASN A 240 -5.78 -1.79 -26.93
CA ASN A 240 -6.50 -0.54 -27.11
C ASN A 240 -6.22 0.45 -25.98
N ASP A 241 -5.83 1.66 -26.39
CA ASP A 241 -5.72 2.81 -25.50
C ASP A 241 -6.97 3.71 -25.65
N TRP A 242 -7.85 3.66 -24.66
CA TRP A 242 -9.07 4.47 -24.60
C TRP A 242 -8.82 5.74 -23.78
N PHE A 243 -9.09 6.90 -24.38
CA PHE A 243 -9.05 8.20 -23.70
C PHE A 243 -10.45 8.80 -23.65
N ILE A 244 -11.04 8.88 -22.46
CA ILE A 244 -12.39 9.40 -22.24
C ILE A 244 -12.32 10.89 -21.90
N THR A 245 -12.57 11.75 -22.90
CA THR A 245 -12.35 13.20 -22.79
C THR A 245 -13.63 14.01 -22.57
N ALA A 246 -14.81 13.39 -22.75
CA ALA A 246 -16.11 14.00 -22.48
C ALA A 246 -17.12 12.91 -22.09
N ALA A 247 -18.35 13.30 -21.77
CA ALA A 247 -19.41 12.34 -21.45
C ALA A 247 -19.70 11.43 -22.65
N ASN A 248 -19.53 10.11 -22.47
CA ASN A 248 -19.74 9.07 -23.47
C ASN A 248 -18.94 9.29 -24.76
N ALA A 249 -17.78 9.93 -24.68
CA ALA A 249 -17.00 10.35 -25.84
C ALA A 249 -15.50 10.41 -25.54
N GLY A 250 -14.70 10.18 -26.58
CA GLY A 250 -13.26 10.05 -26.47
C GLY A 250 -12.59 9.53 -27.73
N THR A 251 -11.44 8.91 -27.55
CA THR A 251 -10.71 8.23 -28.63
C THR A 251 -10.29 6.82 -28.22
N VAL A 252 -10.19 5.90 -29.18
CA VAL A 252 -9.56 4.60 -29.02
C VAL A 252 -8.56 4.40 -30.15
N ASN A 253 -7.27 4.23 -29.84
CA ASN A 253 -6.20 4.06 -30.84
C ASN A 253 -6.22 5.09 -32.00
N GLY A 254 -6.66 6.33 -31.72
CA GLY A 254 -6.78 7.41 -32.70
C GLY A 254 -8.13 7.51 -33.43
N ILE A 255 -9.04 6.55 -33.24
CA ILE A 255 -10.43 6.60 -33.73
C ILE A 255 -11.27 7.39 -32.73
N ASN A 256 -12.02 8.38 -33.20
CA ASN A 256 -12.91 9.19 -32.38
C ASN A 256 -14.24 8.46 -32.12
N PHE A 257 -14.79 8.63 -30.93
CA PHE A 257 -16.15 8.17 -30.64
C PHE A 257 -16.93 9.17 -29.80
N SER A 258 -18.25 9.19 -29.98
CA SER A 258 -19.17 9.97 -29.15
C SER A 258 -20.53 9.27 -29.03
N GLY A 259 -21.26 9.53 -27.94
CA GLY A 259 -22.58 8.91 -27.73
C GLY A 259 -22.53 7.40 -27.44
N PHE A 260 -21.40 6.87 -26.98
CA PHE A 260 -21.26 5.47 -26.55
C PHE A 260 -21.27 5.40 -25.02
N ASN A 261 -22.39 4.94 -24.46
CA ASN A 261 -22.55 4.77 -23.02
C ASN A 261 -21.74 3.61 -22.48
N ASN A 262 -21.39 2.64 -23.34
CA ASN A 262 -20.57 1.49 -22.97
C ASN A 262 -19.35 1.41 -23.89
N VAL A 263 -18.20 1.07 -23.32
CA VAL A 263 -16.98 0.75 -24.07
C VAL A 263 -16.45 -0.59 -23.61
N THR A 264 -16.07 -1.44 -24.56
CA THR A 264 -15.55 -2.78 -24.29
C THR A 264 -14.21 -2.93 -24.97
N GLY A 265 -13.21 -3.42 -24.24
CA GLY A 265 -11.95 -3.89 -24.78
C GLY A 265 -12.11 -5.18 -25.59
N ASN A 266 -11.12 -6.06 -25.51
CA ASN A 266 -11.07 -7.29 -26.28
C ASN A 266 -10.38 -8.41 -25.47
N ALA A 267 -9.58 -9.24 -26.14
CA ALA A 267 -8.79 -10.29 -25.50
C ALA A 267 -7.33 -9.89 -25.19
N SER A 268 -6.94 -8.71 -25.66
CA SER A 268 -5.63 -8.10 -25.43
C SER A 268 -5.68 -7.24 -24.17
N VAL A 269 -4.52 -6.78 -23.71
CA VAL A 269 -4.46 -5.76 -22.64
C VAL A 269 -5.04 -4.46 -23.16
N ASP A 270 -6.02 -3.91 -22.47
CA ASP A 270 -6.65 -2.64 -22.79
C ASP A 270 -6.48 -1.64 -21.62
N THR A 271 -6.27 -0.36 -21.96
CA THR A 271 -6.14 0.71 -20.99
C THR A 271 -7.25 1.75 -21.20
N PHE A 272 -8.00 2.04 -20.15
CA PHE A 272 -9.05 3.05 -20.12
C PHE A 272 -8.61 4.21 -19.23
N THR A 273 -8.41 5.38 -19.81
CA THR A 273 -8.01 6.59 -19.10
C THR A 273 -9.14 7.59 -19.07
N ILE A 274 -9.62 7.97 -17.89
CA ILE A 274 -10.56 9.08 -17.71
C ILE A 274 -9.77 10.39 -17.78
N ALA A 275 -9.92 11.12 -18.88
CA ALA A 275 -9.26 12.38 -19.15
C ALA A 275 -10.27 13.55 -19.06
N THR A 276 -10.93 13.69 -17.91
CA THR A 276 -12.05 14.62 -17.58
C THR A 276 -13.45 14.23 -18.08
N GLY A 277 -13.57 13.14 -18.83
CA GLY A 277 -14.86 12.64 -19.32
C GLY A 277 -15.63 11.79 -18.32
N SER A 278 -16.69 11.14 -18.81
CA SER A 278 -17.48 10.18 -18.03
C SER A 278 -18.05 9.09 -18.91
N ILE A 279 -18.25 7.90 -18.36
CA ILE A 279 -18.97 6.79 -19.00
C ILE A 279 -20.20 6.48 -18.16
N THR A 280 -21.37 6.71 -18.75
CA THR A 280 -22.66 6.57 -18.05
C THR A 280 -23.17 5.13 -17.96
N GLY A 281 -22.65 4.23 -18.79
CA GLY A 281 -22.88 2.78 -18.74
C GLY A 281 -21.65 2.05 -18.21
N THR A 282 -21.22 0.99 -18.91
CA THR A 282 -20.16 0.09 -18.45
C THR A 282 -18.86 0.28 -19.23
N ILE A 283 -17.73 0.32 -18.51
CA ILE A 283 -16.39 0.04 -19.04
C ILE A 283 -16.10 -1.44 -18.81
N ASN A 284 -15.86 -2.21 -19.87
CA ASN A 284 -15.55 -3.64 -19.76
C ASN A 284 -14.17 -3.92 -20.38
N GLY A 285 -13.20 -4.38 -19.60
CA GLY A 285 -11.87 -4.74 -20.14
C GLY A 285 -11.92 -5.90 -21.13
N GLY A 286 -12.87 -6.82 -20.93
CA GLY A 286 -12.96 -8.05 -21.70
C GLY A 286 -12.17 -9.16 -21.02
N THR A 287 -11.22 -9.76 -21.73
CA THR A 287 -10.22 -10.64 -21.11
C THR A 287 -8.87 -10.03 -21.36
N GLY A 288 -7.96 -10.07 -20.40
CA GLY A 288 -6.71 -9.36 -20.56
C GLY A 288 -6.09 -9.16 -19.20
N ASN A 289 -5.15 -8.23 -19.11
CA ASN A 289 -4.73 -7.65 -17.84
C ASN A 289 -4.99 -6.16 -17.97
N ASP A 290 -6.24 -5.78 -17.79
CA ASP A 290 -6.77 -4.49 -18.23
C ASP A 290 -6.60 -3.44 -17.14
N THR A 291 -6.55 -2.17 -17.54
CA THR A 291 -6.28 -1.04 -16.64
C THR A 291 -7.36 0.02 -16.76
N LEU A 292 -7.90 0.48 -15.63
CA LEU A 292 -8.68 1.71 -15.56
C LEU A 292 -7.89 2.75 -14.77
N GLN A 293 -7.67 3.91 -15.37
CA GLN A 293 -7.01 5.07 -14.78
C GLN A 293 -8.02 6.20 -14.59
N ALA A 294 -8.12 6.72 -13.37
CA ALA A 294 -8.97 7.87 -13.06
C ALA A 294 -8.34 9.21 -13.47
N ASP A 295 -9.13 10.28 -13.39
CA ASP A 295 -8.64 11.64 -13.66
C ASP A 295 -7.92 12.24 -12.44
N ASN A 296 -7.29 13.40 -12.63
CA ASN A 296 -6.56 14.10 -11.55
C ASN A 296 -7.48 14.92 -10.63
N THR A 297 -8.63 14.37 -10.25
CA THR A 297 -9.53 14.92 -9.24
C THR A 297 -9.71 13.91 -8.10
N ASN A 298 -10.47 14.25 -7.06
CA ASN A 298 -10.73 13.28 -6.00
C ASN A 298 -11.66 12.19 -6.51
N ASN A 299 -11.17 10.96 -6.56
CA ASN A 299 -11.93 9.81 -7.01
C ASN A 299 -12.33 8.88 -5.86
N ILE A 300 -13.49 8.24 -6.01
CA ILE A 300 -13.92 7.16 -5.13
C ILE A 300 -14.06 5.93 -5.99
N TRP A 301 -13.29 4.89 -5.66
CA TRP A 301 -13.39 3.56 -6.23
C TRP A 301 -14.17 2.66 -5.29
N ASN A 302 -15.12 1.90 -5.82
CA ASN A 302 -15.83 0.87 -5.06
C ASN A 302 -15.73 -0.46 -5.82
N VAL A 303 -14.89 -1.37 -5.36
CA VAL A 303 -14.79 -2.74 -5.89
C VAL A 303 -15.78 -3.62 -5.15
N LEU A 304 -16.87 -3.98 -5.81
CA LEU A 304 -18.02 -4.66 -5.22
C LEU A 304 -18.12 -6.14 -5.62
N SER A 305 -17.40 -6.54 -6.66
CA SER A 305 -17.29 -7.91 -7.16
C SER A 305 -15.89 -8.09 -7.77
N PRO A 306 -15.42 -9.33 -7.99
CA PRO A 306 -14.09 -9.55 -8.55
C PRO A 306 -13.89 -8.74 -9.83
N ASP A 307 -12.88 -7.88 -9.83
CA ASP A 307 -12.48 -7.02 -10.95
C ASP A 307 -13.63 -6.14 -11.50
N ALA A 308 -14.58 -5.78 -10.63
CA ALA A 308 -15.78 -5.05 -10.99
C ALA A 308 -16.31 -4.12 -9.89
N GLY A 309 -16.91 -3.01 -10.30
CA GLY A 309 -17.25 -1.94 -9.38
C GLY A 309 -17.70 -0.66 -10.05
N ASN A 310 -17.56 0.45 -9.34
CA ASN A 310 -17.76 1.79 -9.90
C ASN A 310 -16.65 2.76 -9.48
N LEU A 311 -16.54 3.85 -10.23
CA LEU A 311 -15.56 4.91 -10.04
C LEU A 311 -16.27 6.27 -10.21
N THR A 312 -15.79 7.34 -9.59
CA THR A 312 -16.21 8.71 -9.90
C THR A 312 -16.24 8.93 -11.42
N ASN A 313 -17.38 9.36 -11.97
CA ASN A 313 -17.60 9.55 -13.43
C ASN A 313 -17.65 8.26 -14.29
N VAL A 314 -17.63 7.07 -13.68
CA VAL A 314 -17.85 5.78 -14.37
C VAL A 314 -18.91 4.98 -13.61
N ASN A 315 -20.07 4.79 -14.23
CA ASN A 315 -21.20 4.14 -13.55
C ASN A 315 -20.90 2.68 -13.18
N ASP A 316 -20.24 1.92 -14.05
CA ASP A 316 -19.88 0.54 -13.82
C ASP A 316 -18.58 0.19 -14.56
N PHE A 317 -17.71 -0.61 -13.95
CA PHE A 317 -16.58 -1.24 -14.60
C PHE A 317 -16.57 -2.74 -14.32
N GLN A 318 -16.12 -3.55 -15.27
CA GLN A 318 -16.05 -5.00 -15.16
C GLN A 318 -14.81 -5.54 -15.89
N ASN A 319 -14.26 -6.64 -15.38
CA ASN A 319 -13.04 -7.26 -15.90
C ASN A 319 -11.90 -6.24 -16.02
N ILE A 320 -11.67 -5.48 -14.95
CA ILE A 320 -10.55 -4.55 -14.83
C ILE A 320 -9.61 -5.04 -13.74
N ASP A 321 -8.41 -5.47 -14.13
CA ASP A 321 -7.42 -6.06 -13.24
C ASP A 321 -6.66 -4.98 -12.43
N ASN A 322 -6.33 -3.85 -13.07
CA ASN A 322 -5.51 -2.80 -12.46
C ASN A 322 -6.29 -1.49 -12.28
N LEU A 323 -6.23 -0.95 -11.07
CA LEU A 323 -6.88 0.31 -10.70
C LEU A 323 -5.81 1.36 -10.46
N LEU A 324 -5.81 2.43 -11.26
CA LEU A 324 -4.85 3.54 -11.18
C LEU A 324 -5.57 4.84 -10.82
N GLY A 325 -5.19 5.45 -9.69
CA GLY A 325 -5.64 6.76 -9.26
C GLY A 325 -5.05 7.92 -10.07
N GLY A 326 -5.45 9.13 -9.69
CA GLY A 326 -4.97 10.40 -10.21
C GLY A 326 -3.87 11.01 -9.34
N ASN A 327 -3.64 12.32 -9.49
CA ASN A 327 -2.70 13.09 -8.65
C ASN A 327 -3.39 13.84 -7.48
N ALA A 328 -4.65 13.52 -7.19
CA ALA A 328 -5.42 14.12 -6.10
C ALA A 328 -5.90 13.01 -5.17
N VAL A 329 -6.37 13.39 -3.99
CA VAL A 329 -6.79 12.44 -2.95
C VAL A 329 -7.88 11.50 -3.47
N ASP A 330 -7.52 10.23 -3.57
CA ASP A 330 -8.38 9.14 -3.99
C ASP A 330 -8.75 8.24 -2.81
N THR A 331 -9.92 7.62 -2.89
CA THR A 331 -10.39 6.64 -1.91
C THR A 331 -10.73 5.33 -2.59
N PHE A 332 -10.06 4.25 -2.19
CA PHE A 332 -10.27 2.91 -2.71
C PHE A 332 -11.01 2.02 -1.71
N ASN A 333 -12.29 1.74 -1.96
CA ASN A 333 -13.09 0.82 -1.15
C ASN A 333 -13.11 -0.57 -1.77
N ILE A 334 -12.29 -1.49 -1.25
CA ILE A 334 -12.07 -2.82 -1.82
C ILE A 334 -12.85 -3.86 -1.02
N ALA A 335 -14.00 -4.30 -1.54
CA ALA A 335 -14.87 -5.30 -0.89
C ALA A 335 -14.85 -6.67 -1.59
N ALA A 336 -14.11 -6.80 -2.70
CA ALA A 336 -13.93 -8.04 -3.43
C ALA A 336 -12.50 -8.14 -4.00
N ASN A 337 -12.15 -9.30 -4.57
CA ASN A 337 -10.81 -9.53 -5.10
C ASN A 337 -10.48 -8.60 -6.26
N VAL A 338 -9.20 -8.21 -6.33
CA VAL A 338 -8.61 -7.53 -7.48
C VAL A 338 -7.48 -8.42 -8.00
N SER A 339 -7.51 -8.78 -9.27
CA SER A 339 -6.54 -9.70 -9.88
C SER A 339 -5.17 -9.03 -10.12
N GLY A 340 -5.13 -7.71 -10.34
CA GLY A 340 -3.93 -6.93 -10.61
C GLY A 340 -3.52 -5.98 -9.49
N ASN A 341 -2.97 -4.83 -9.87
CA ASN A 341 -2.45 -3.81 -8.94
C ASN A 341 -3.51 -2.80 -8.54
N ILE A 342 -3.34 -2.25 -7.33
CA ILE A 342 -4.01 -1.02 -6.91
C ILE A 342 -2.90 0.02 -6.72
N ASP A 343 -2.92 1.05 -7.56
CA ASP A 343 -1.99 2.17 -7.52
C ASP A 343 -2.81 3.42 -7.28
N SER A 344 -2.71 4.05 -6.10
CA SER A 344 -3.53 5.22 -5.79
C SER A 344 -3.02 6.52 -6.44
N GLY A 345 -1.85 6.50 -7.07
CA GLY A 345 -1.33 7.63 -7.84
C GLY A 345 -0.59 8.64 -6.99
N GLY A 346 -1.18 9.79 -6.70
CA GLY A 346 -0.58 10.75 -5.79
C GLY A 346 -1.62 11.62 -5.14
N GLY A 347 -1.24 12.31 -4.06
CA GLY A 347 -2.22 12.83 -3.11
C GLY A 347 -2.20 11.97 -1.85
N ASP A 348 -2.85 12.44 -0.78
CA ASP A 348 -2.92 11.71 0.48
C ASP A 348 -4.09 10.71 0.41
N ASP A 349 -3.83 9.52 -0.10
CA ASP A 349 -4.86 8.56 -0.50
C ASP A 349 -5.32 7.66 0.65
N ILE A 350 -6.53 7.11 0.51
CA ILE A 350 -7.11 6.17 1.49
C ILE A 350 -7.48 4.86 0.80
N ILE A 351 -6.85 3.78 1.21
CA ILE A 351 -7.14 2.43 0.71
C ILE A 351 -7.78 1.60 1.83
N ASN A 352 -9.01 1.13 1.60
CA ASN A 352 -9.81 0.34 2.54
C ASN A 352 -9.93 -1.11 2.07
N ILE A 353 -9.33 -2.05 2.80
CA ILE A 353 -9.45 -3.49 2.56
C ILE A 353 -10.62 -4.04 3.39
N ASN A 354 -11.81 -4.18 2.80
CA ASN A 354 -13.06 -4.44 3.51
C ASN A 354 -13.43 -5.94 3.62
N GLY A 355 -12.45 -6.83 3.80
CA GLY A 355 -12.73 -8.26 4.03
C GLY A 355 -11.57 -9.20 3.74
N PRO A 356 -11.79 -10.52 3.89
CA PRO A 356 -10.82 -11.54 3.49
C PRO A 356 -10.81 -11.67 1.97
N LEU A 357 -10.02 -10.82 1.33
CA LEU A 357 -9.88 -10.75 -0.13
C LEU A 357 -8.42 -10.90 -0.54
N THR A 358 -8.19 -11.02 -1.84
CA THR A 358 -6.85 -11.01 -2.44
C THR A 358 -6.69 -9.83 -3.38
N VAL A 359 -5.51 -9.23 -3.35
CA VAL A 359 -4.98 -8.38 -4.43
C VAL A 359 -3.87 -9.19 -5.08
N GLY A 360 -3.98 -9.51 -6.37
CA GLY A 360 -3.00 -10.35 -7.06
C GLY A 360 -1.66 -9.64 -7.30
N GLY A 361 -1.70 -8.30 -7.40
CA GLY A 361 -0.56 -7.41 -7.43
C GLY A 361 -0.21 -6.79 -6.07
N SER A 362 0.30 -5.56 -6.08
CA SER A 362 0.53 -4.76 -4.86
C SER A 362 -0.48 -3.62 -4.72
N VAL A 363 -0.68 -3.19 -3.47
CA VAL A 363 -1.32 -1.93 -3.12
C VAL A 363 -0.23 -0.86 -2.97
N SER A 364 -0.31 0.24 -3.69
CA SER A 364 0.73 1.28 -3.68
C SER A 364 0.10 2.65 -3.40
N GLY A 365 0.53 3.32 -2.33
CA GLY A 365 0.10 4.69 -2.01
C GLY A 365 0.80 5.75 -2.87
N ASN A 366 2.06 5.50 -3.20
CA ASN A 366 2.93 6.35 -4.01
C ASN A 366 3.27 7.69 -3.35
N SER A 367 2.90 8.82 -3.96
CA SER A 367 3.35 10.13 -3.47
C SER A 367 2.26 10.81 -2.67
N GLY A 368 2.47 10.94 -1.37
CA GLY A 368 1.48 11.52 -0.47
C GLY A 368 1.75 11.05 0.95
N ALA A 369 0.81 11.35 1.85
CA ALA A 369 0.69 10.68 3.13
C ALA A 369 -0.51 9.72 3.06
N ASP A 370 -0.23 8.47 2.74
CA ASP A 370 -1.24 7.49 2.39
C ASP A 370 -1.66 6.63 3.59
N ILE A 371 -2.92 6.21 3.58
CA ILE A 371 -3.52 5.39 4.63
C ILE A 371 -3.97 4.05 4.06
N LEU A 372 -3.45 2.95 4.61
CA LEU A 372 -3.95 1.61 4.37
C LEU A 372 -4.72 1.10 5.59
N ASN A 373 -6.04 1.06 5.45
CA ASN A 373 -6.96 0.49 6.41
C ASN A 373 -7.10 -1.02 6.12
N GLY A 374 -6.68 -1.85 7.07
CA GLY A 374 -6.85 -3.30 7.03
C GLY A 374 -8.30 -3.74 7.25
N PRO A 375 -8.59 -5.04 7.15
CA PRO A 375 -9.93 -5.55 7.36
C PRO A 375 -10.35 -5.50 8.84
N THR A 376 -11.65 -5.52 9.12
CA THR A 376 -12.21 -5.48 10.49
C THR A 376 -12.01 -6.77 11.31
N GLN A 377 -11.22 -7.71 10.79
CA GLN A 377 -10.87 -9.00 11.41
C GLN A 377 -9.38 -8.99 11.76
N ASN A 378 -8.96 -9.93 12.60
CA ASN A 378 -7.56 -10.12 12.92
C ASN A 378 -6.69 -10.18 11.67
N SER A 379 -5.66 -9.35 11.66
CA SER A 379 -4.73 -9.18 10.57
C SER A 379 -3.30 -9.34 11.03
N ASN A 380 -2.50 -9.96 10.18
CA ASN A 380 -1.06 -10.05 10.37
C ASN A 380 -0.37 -9.11 9.38
N TRP A 381 0.22 -8.05 9.92
CA TRP A 381 1.00 -7.06 9.20
C TRP A 381 2.48 -7.36 9.36
N VAL A 382 3.20 -7.39 8.24
CA VAL A 382 4.66 -7.60 8.21
C VAL A 382 5.29 -6.43 7.50
N ILE A 383 5.95 -5.55 8.24
CA ILE A 383 6.67 -4.39 7.72
C ILE A 383 8.11 -4.84 7.45
N SER A 384 8.47 -4.87 6.16
CA SER A 384 9.74 -5.47 5.70
C SER A 384 10.66 -4.50 4.96
N GLY A 385 10.16 -3.32 4.60
CA GLY A 385 10.93 -2.23 3.99
C GLY A 385 10.44 -0.86 4.47
N ALA A 386 10.96 0.20 3.88
CA ALA A 386 10.47 1.55 4.14
C ALA A 386 9.06 1.67 3.55
N ASP A 387 8.09 2.04 4.37
CA ASP A 387 6.68 2.25 4.02
C ASP A 387 6.11 1.07 3.21
N SER A 388 6.55 -0.16 3.52
CA SER A 388 6.26 -1.34 2.71
C SER A 388 6.28 -2.65 3.50
N GLY A 389 5.47 -3.60 3.02
CA GLY A 389 5.22 -4.83 3.73
C GLY A 389 4.10 -5.66 3.12
N SER A 390 3.42 -6.42 3.98
CA SER A 390 2.21 -7.12 3.62
C SER A 390 1.20 -7.16 4.76
N VAL A 391 -0.09 -7.21 4.45
CA VAL A 391 -1.19 -7.51 5.37
C VAL A 391 -1.94 -8.74 4.89
N ASN A 392 -2.00 -9.79 5.70
CA ASN A 392 -2.67 -11.05 5.34
C ASN A 392 -2.26 -11.64 3.97
N GLY A 393 -1.03 -11.37 3.53
CA GLY A 393 -0.49 -11.79 2.23
C GLY A 393 -0.68 -10.79 1.08
N ILE A 394 -1.44 -9.71 1.26
CA ILE A 394 -1.53 -8.59 0.31
C ILE A 394 -0.29 -7.72 0.49
N ALA A 395 0.51 -7.56 -0.56
CA ALA A 395 1.68 -6.69 -0.52
C ALA A 395 1.27 -5.21 -0.57
N PHE A 396 1.94 -4.36 0.21
CA PHE A 396 1.79 -2.91 0.13
C PHE A 396 3.14 -2.19 0.02
N THR A 397 3.15 -1.04 -0.64
CA THR A 397 4.34 -0.17 -0.78
C THR A 397 3.98 1.29 -0.76
N GLN A 398 4.90 2.14 -0.31
CA GLN A 398 4.71 3.59 -0.23
C GLN A 398 3.40 3.92 0.50
N THR A 399 3.26 3.43 1.73
CA THR A 399 2.12 3.74 2.59
C THR A 399 2.60 4.05 4.00
N GLU A 400 2.29 5.26 4.44
CA GLU A 400 2.88 5.86 5.63
C GLU A 400 2.02 5.66 6.88
N THR A 401 0.73 5.35 6.73
CA THR A 401 -0.17 5.06 7.85
C THR A 401 -0.86 3.72 7.70
N LEU A 402 -0.76 2.88 8.72
CA LEU A 402 -1.43 1.58 8.77
C LEU A 402 -2.50 1.60 9.87
N VAL A 403 -3.68 1.05 9.58
CA VAL A 403 -4.80 0.98 10.55
C VAL A 403 -5.35 -0.44 10.60
N GLY A 404 -5.36 -1.07 11.78
CA GLY A 404 -5.86 -2.44 12.00
C GLY A 404 -7.39 -2.57 11.99
N ASN A 405 -8.09 -1.51 12.40
CA ASN A 405 -9.54 -1.43 12.56
C ASN A 405 -10.07 -2.08 13.84
N THR A 406 -10.78 -3.22 13.77
CA THR A 406 -11.48 -3.80 14.95
C THR A 406 -11.02 -5.22 15.30
N GLY A 407 -10.05 -5.75 14.55
CA GLY A 407 -9.49 -7.07 14.78
C GLY A 407 -8.46 -7.04 15.90
N ASN A 408 -8.05 -8.21 16.38
CA ASN A 408 -6.80 -8.30 17.14
C ASN A 408 -5.66 -8.43 16.13
N ASP A 409 -4.92 -7.36 15.92
CA ASP A 409 -3.95 -7.21 14.85
C ASP A 409 -2.51 -7.34 15.37
N ILE A 410 -1.65 -7.95 14.57
CA ILE A 410 -0.23 -8.09 14.87
C ILE A 410 0.56 -7.28 13.84
N PHE A 411 1.37 -6.34 14.31
CA PHE A 411 2.25 -5.50 13.50
C PHE A 411 3.71 -5.90 13.72
N THR A 412 4.27 -6.68 12.81
CA THR A 412 5.65 -7.15 12.88
C THR A 412 6.59 -6.24 12.10
N ILE A 413 7.43 -5.48 12.82
CA ILE A 413 8.56 -4.73 12.26
C ILE A 413 9.78 -5.67 12.20
N THR A 414 10.14 -6.10 10.99
CA THR A 414 11.22 -7.10 10.79
C THR A 414 12.63 -6.54 11.06
N ASN A 415 13.62 -7.42 11.20
CA ASN A 415 15.04 -7.05 11.36
C ASN A 415 15.72 -6.41 10.14
N ASN A 416 15.02 -6.19 9.02
CA ASN A 416 15.60 -5.49 7.88
C ASN A 416 15.88 -4.03 8.22
N ALA A 417 17.12 -3.54 8.11
CA ALA A 417 17.54 -2.19 8.52
C ALA A 417 16.60 -1.04 8.10
N VAL A 418 15.95 -1.15 6.94
CA VAL A 418 15.03 -0.15 6.38
C VAL A 418 13.55 -0.37 6.71
N ALA A 419 13.18 -1.46 7.40
CA ALA A 419 11.79 -1.79 7.73
C ALA A 419 11.18 -0.77 8.71
N ASN A 420 10.45 0.21 8.20
CA ASN A 420 9.89 1.30 8.99
C ASN A 420 8.63 1.84 8.33
N ILE A 421 7.69 2.33 9.12
CA ILE A 421 6.57 3.15 8.67
C ILE A 421 6.87 4.58 9.10
N SER A 422 6.87 5.52 8.16
CA SER A 422 7.28 6.91 8.39
C SER A 422 6.19 7.77 9.02
N GLY A 423 4.92 7.37 8.91
CA GLY A 423 3.79 7.93 9.65
C GLY A 423 3.50 7.14 10.94
N SER A 424 2.29 6.58 11.07
CA SER A 424 1.84 5.89 12.28
C SER A 424 1.23 4.52 12.03
N ILE A 425 1.33 3.65 13.02
CA ILE A 425 0.59 2.39 13.09
C ILE A 425 -0.50 2.55 14.16
N ASN A 426 -1.74 2.33 13.77
CA ASN A 426 -2.90 2.38 14.66
C ASN A 426 -3.52 0.98 14.74
N GLY A 427 -3.53 0.37 15.92
CA GLY A 427 -4.19 -0.92 16.16
C GLY A 427 -5.69 -0.79 15.96
N GLY A 428 -6.31 0.12 16.71
CA GLY A 428 -7.71 0.50 16.56
C GLY A 428 -8.51 -0.02 17.73
N ALA A 429 -9.37 -1.00 17.51
CA ALA A 429 -10.06 -1.71 18.57
C ALA A 429 -9.69 -3.19 18.50
N GLY A 430 -9.66 -3.87 19.63
CA GLY A 430 -9.14 -5.24 19.70
C GLY A 430 -7.89 -5.27 20.55
N ASP A 431 -7.34 -6.47 20.79
CA ASP A 431 -6.07 -6.59 21.49
C ASP A 431 -4.94 -6.66 20.46
N ASP A 432 -4.19 -5.56 20.30
CA ASP A 432 -3.20 -5.38 19.24
C ASP A 432 -1.75 -5.55 19.75
N ASP A 433 -0.87 -6.11 18.93
CA ASP A 433 0.54 -6.38 19.29
C ASP A 433 1.51 -5.81 18.26
N LEU A 434 2.34 -4.86 18.70
CA LEU A 434 3.50 -4.40 17.94
C LEU A 434 4.71 -5.26 18.28
N GLN A 435 5.16 -6.06 17.32
CA GLN A 435 6.36 -6.88 17.44
C GLN A 435 7.54 -6.22 16.72
N VAL A 436 8.62 -5.91 17.43
CA VAL A 436 9.79 -5.23 16.89
C VAL A 436 11.04 -6.11 17.04
N ASP A 437 11.63 -6.51 15.91
CA ASP A 437 12.91 -7.23 15.87
C ASP A 437 14.05 -6.26 15.56
N TYR A 438 14.83 -5.90 16.58
CA TYR A 438 15.91 -4.92 16.47
C TYR A 438 17.27 -5.58 16.18
N ILE A 439 18.01 -4.97 15.26
CA ILE A 439 19.44 -5.25 15.03
C ILE A 439 20.22 -3.93 15.02
N ALA A 440 21.52 -3.99 15.34
CA ALA A 440 22.38 -2.81 15.44
C ALA A 440 22.55 -2.01 14.14
N ALA A 441 22.02 -2.47 12.99
CA ALA A 441 21.99 -1.74 11.73
C ALA A 441 20.75 -0.83 11.56
N SER A 442 19.77 -0.92 12.45
CA SER A 442 18.47 -0.26 12.32
C SER A 442 18.48 1.14 12.96
N THR A 443 18.16 2.16 12.17
CA THR A 443 17.78 3.49 12.70
C THR A 443 16.34 3.79 12.28
N ARG A 444 15.44 3.86 13.26
CA ARG A 444 13.98 3.87 13.02
C ARG A 444 13.25 4.66 14.09
N THR A 445 12.12 5.24 13.70
CA THR A 445 11.15 5.83 14.64
C THR A 445 9.80 5.23 14.32
N ILE A 446 9.24 4.51 15.28
CA ILE A 446 7.97 3.80 15.17
C ILE A 446 6.99 4.50 16.10
N VAL A 447 5.86 4.93 15.54
CA VAL A 447 4.75 5.50 16.31
C VAL A 447 3.63 4.46 16.29
N PHE A 448 3.25 3.98 17.46
CA PHE A 448 2.20 2.97 17.62
C PHE A 448 1.15 3.45 18.61
N ASP A 449 -0.10 3.43 18.18
CA ASP A 449 -1.26 3.68 19.02
C ASP A 449 -2.06 2.38 19.11
N GLY A 450 -2.15 1.76 20.29
CA GLY A 450 -2.93 0.54 20.50
C GLY A 450 -4.42 0.78 20.32
N GLY A 451 -4.92 1.93 20.78
CA GLY A 451 -6.32 2.30 20.68
C GLY A 451 -7.13 1.75 21.85
N THR A 452 -8.12 0.89 21.58
CA THR A 452 -8.98 0.30 22.60
C THR A 452 -8.80 -1.21 22.69
N GLY A 453 -8.37 -1.72 23.83
CA GLY A 453 -8.23 -3.14 24.07
C GLY A 453 -7.22 -3.41 25.15
N THR A 454 -6.57 -4.57 25.11
CA THR A 454 -5.34 -4.85 25.84
C THR A 454 -4.20 -4.99 24.85
N ASP A 455 -3.49 -3.90 24.64
CA ASP A 455 -2.49 -3.75 23.60
C ASP A 455 -1.08 -3.97 24.15
N SER A 456 -0.18 -4.35 23.25
CA SER A 456 1.15 -4.77 23.64
C SER A 456 2.27 -4.37 22.69
N ILE A 457 3.46 -4.24 23.26
CA ILE A 457 4.71 -4.09 22.51
C ILE A 457 5.65 -5.23 22.89
N THR A 458 6.11 -5.97 21.89
CA THR A 458 7.10 -7.04 22.05
C THR A 458 8.42 -6.65 21.39
N LEU A 459 9.51 -6.61 22.15
CA LEU A 459 10.86 -6.32 21.65
C LEU A 459 11.71 -7.59 21.65
N THR A 460 12.36 -7.84 20.51
CA THR A 460 13.25 -8.97 20.29
C THR A 460 14.52 -8.51 19.56
N GLY A 461 15.49 -9.43 19.42
CA GLY A 461 16.73 -9.20 18.68
C GLY A 461 17.98 -9.35 19.54
N SER A 462 19.13 -8.96 18.99
CA SER A 462 20.40 -8.96 19.73
C SER A 462 21.43 -8.02 19.11
N GLY A 463 22.33 -7.50 19.94
CA GLY A 463 23.48 -6.73 19.49
C GLY A 463 24.46 -6.43 20.64
N THR A 464 25.74 -6.29 20.32
CA THR A 464 26.75 -5.90 21.30
C THR A 464 26.65 -4.41 21.61
N GLY A 465 26.74 -3.99 22.88
CA GLY A 465 26.73 -2.57 23.24
C GLY A 465 25.34 -1.93 23.22
N LEU A 466 24.27 -2.73 23.20
CA LEU A 466 22.91 -2.19 23.18
C LEU A 466 22.49 -1.70 24.57
N THR A 467 21.77 -0.57 24.59
CA THR A 467 21.09 -0.06 25.77
C THR A 467 19.62 0.15 25.44
N ASN A 468 18.74 -0.41 26.26
CA ASN A 468 17.29 -0.17 26.21
C ASN A 468 16.93 0.85 27.29
N SER A 469 16.48 2.03 26.88
CA SER A 469 16.01 3.08 27.78
C SER A 469 14.50 3.21 27.67
N TYR A 470 13.84 3.10 28.81
CA TYR A 470 12.40 3.29 28.97
C TYR A 470 12.19 4.59 29.72
N ILE A 471 11.49 5.52 29.09
CA ILE A 471 11.07 6.77 29.72
C ILE A 471 9.55 6.72 29.87
N PHE A 472 9.10 6.78 31.11
CA PHE A 472 7.68 6.77 31.44
C PHE A 472 7.20 8.24 31.59
N GLY A 473 6.24 8.65 30.76
CA GLY A 473 5.79 10.06 30.69
C GLY A 473 4.84 10.49 31.82
N PRO A 474 4.67 11.82 32.06
CA PRO A 474 3.88 12.35 33.18
C PRO A 474 2.34 12.33 32.99
N ALA A 475 1.80 11.92 31.84
CA ALA A 475 0.36 11.77 31.60
C ALA A 475 0.06 10.95 30.32
N ASN A 476 -0.92 10.04 30.38
CA ASN A 476 -1.61 9.35 29.26
C ASN A 476 -0.88 8.17 28.58
N ASP A 477 -0.52 7.12 29.33
CA ASP A 477 -0.17 5.79 28.80
C ASP A 477 0.93 5.77 27.71
N GLN A 478 1.76 6.82 27.65
CA GLN A 478 2.80 6.95 26.64
C GLN A 478 4.12 6.35 27.15
N VAL A 479 4.68 5.42 26.38
CA VAL A 479 6.02 4.89 26.60
C VAL A 479 6.94 5.26 25.44
N ALA A 480 8.10 5.83 25.78
CA ALA A 480 9.18 6.01 24.82
C ALA A 480 10.26 4.96 25.11
N ILE A 481 10.45 4.05 24.16
CA ILE A 481 11.47 3.00 24.24
C ILE A 481 12.58 3.33 23.25
N THR A 482 13.76 3.62 23.78
CA THR A 482 14.95 3.89 22.97
C THR A 482 15.91 2.72 23.09
N THR A 483 16.09 1.98 22.00
CA THR A 483 17.16 1.00 21.86
C THR A 483 18.30 1.63 21.05
N ALA A 484 19.46 1.78 21.67
CA ALA A 484 20.61 2.44 21.05
C ALA A 484 21.86 1.55 21.05
N SER A 485 22.58 1.62 19.93
CA SER A 485 23.98 1.21 19.80
C SER A 485 24.88 2.45 19.72
N SER A 486 26.18 2.27 19.52
CA SER A 486 27.10 3.39 19.29
C SER A 486 26.82 4.22 18.02
N THR A 487 26.05 3.69 17.07
CA THR A 487 25.85 4.32 15.74
C THR A 487 24.40 4.45 15.31
N ASN A 488 23.50 3.64 15.86
CA ASN A 488 22.11 3.52 15.40
C ASN A 488 21.14 3.51 16.58
N THR A 489 19.94 4.04 16.35
CA THR A 489 18.90 4.21 17.37
C THR A 489 17.54 3.80 16.83
N GLN A 490 16.83 2.96 17.57
CA GLN A 490 15.41 2.71 17.38
C GLN A 490 14.63 3.39 18.51
N LEU A 491 13.65 4.20 18.12
CA LEU A 491 12.68 4.80 19.02
C LEU A 491 11.30 4.19 18.74
N VAL A 492 10.66 3.63 19.76
CA VAL A 492 9.25 3.23 19.74
C VAL A 492 8.49 4.17 20.67
N ASN A 493 7.57 4.94 20.11
CA ASN A 493 6.63 5.77 20.86
C ASN A 493 5.27 5.06 20.86
N GLY A 494 4.94 4.41 21.96
CA GLY A 494 3.67 3.73 22.16
C GLY A 494 2.66 4.61 22.91
N THR A 495 1.40 4.61 22.50
CA THR A 495 0.25 5.15 23.26
C THR A 495 -0.84 4.08 23.38
N GLY A 496 -1.60 4.12 24.48
CA GLY A 496 -2.65 3.12 24.73
C GLY A 496 -2.08 1.71 24.82
N ILE A 497 -1.02 1.51 25.63
CA ILE A 497 -0.32 0.23 25.76
C ILE A 497 -0.46 -0.29 27.20
N GLU A 498 -0.89 -1.53 27.37
CA GLU A 498 -1.01 -2.15 28.69
C GLU A 498 0.21 -2.99 29.03
N ASN A 499 0.81 -3.66 28.05
CA ASN A 499 1.87 -4.65 28.28
C ASN A 499 3.08 -4.43 27.38
N ILE A 500 4.28 -4.55 27.94
CA ILE A 500 5.54 -4.55 27.21
C ILE A 500 6.33 -5.80 27.57
N SER A 501 6.75 -6.54 26.56
CA SER A 501 7.61 -7.72 26.69
C SER A 501 8.95 -7.45 26.01
N ASP A 502 10.02 -7.32 26.79
CA ASP A 502 11.38 -7.08 26.31
C ASP A 502 12.26 -8.31 26.51
N THR A 503 12.49 -9.03 25.42
CA THR A 503 13.41 -10.18 25.38
C THR A 503 14.70 -9.89 24.60
N LEU A 504 14.88 -8.65 24.13
CA LEU A 504 16.05 -8.19 23.38
C LEU A 504 17.32 -8.38 24.22
N SER A 505 18.35 -9.01 23.65
CA SER A 505 19.65 -9.08 24.33
C SER A 505 20.36 -7.73 24.27
N ALA A 506 20.64 -7.14 25.44
CA ALA A 506 21.29 -5.83 25.57
C ALA A 506 22.21 -5.78 26.80
N ASP A 507 23.19 -4.88 26.79
CA ASP A 507 24.10 -4.72 27.92
C ASP A 507 23.38 -4.04 29.08
N ASN A 508 22.58 -3.02 28.80
CA ASN A 508 21.90 -2.22 29.82
C ASN A 508 20.40 -2.12 29.55
N ILE A 509 19.63 -2.15 30.63
CA ILE A 509 18.30 -1.56 30.67
C ILE A 509 18.30 -0.36 31.62
N SER A 510 17.72 0.75 31.18
CA SER A 510 17.53 1.96 31.95
C SER A 510 16.04 2.24 32.05
N LEU A 511 15.54 2.38 33.27
CA LEU A 511 14.16 2.72 33.58
C LEU A 511 14.16 4.11 34.20
N THR A 512 13.51 5.06 33.56
CA THR A 512 13.45 6.45 34.01
C THR A 512 12.02 6.84 34.31
N GLY A 513 11.81 7.32 35.54
CA GLY A 513 10.54 7.83 36.04
C GLY A 513 10.13 9.16 35.43
N SER A 514 9.03 9.68 35.96
CA SER A 514 8.46 10.97 35.59
C SER A 514 9.16 12.12 36.33
N SER A 515 8.58 13.33 36.24
CA SER A 515 9.03 14.49 37.00
C SER A 515 8.21 14.73 38.29
N GLY A 516 7.35 13.79 38.66
CA GLY A 516 6.56 13.82 39.88
C GLY A 516 6.83 12.59 40.74
N ASP A 517 6.09 12.46 41.84
CA ASP A 517 6.27 11.35 42.79
C ASP A 517 5.91 10.00 42.14
N ASP A 518 6.89 9.13 42.00
CA ASP A 518 6.76 7.83 41.38
C ASP A 518 6.72 6.68 42.40
N ALA A 519 5.81 5.73 42.14
CA ALA A 519 5.70 4.48 42.89
C ALA A 519 6.09 3.30 42.00
N MET A 520 7.35 2.90 42.09
CA MET A 520 7.95 1.85 41.27
C MET A 520 8.03 0.53 42.03
N VAL A 521 7.69 -0.56 41.34
CA VAL A 521 7.73 -1.91 41.90
C VAL A 521 8.54 -2.82 40.99
N LEU A 522 9.59 -3.42 41.54
CA LEU A 522 10.30 -4.54 40.93
C LEU A 522 9.78 -5.83 41.54
N SER A 523 9.33 -6.75 40.69
CA SER A 523 8.77 -8.05 41.08
C SER A 523 9.72 -9.20 40.68
N PRO A 524 9.58 -10.40 41.29
CA PRO A 524 10.63 -11.40 41.23
C PRO A 524 10.88 -11.93 39.82
N GLY A 525 12.15 -12.16 39.50
CA GLY A 525 12.60 -12.66 38.21
C GLY A 525 14.12 -12.75 38.12
N SER A 526 14.61 -13.42 37.08
CA SER A 526 16.03 -13.47 36.74
C SER A 526 16.23 -12.86 35.37
N ILE A 527 16.94 -11.73 35.31
CA ILE A 527 17.21 -11.02 34.07
C ILE A 527 17.98 -11.91 33.08
N ALA A 528 18.83 -12.84 33.56
CA ALA A 528 19.56 -13.78 32.71
C ALA A 528 18.84 -15.14 32.49
N GLY A 529 17.63 -15.31 33.01
CA GLY A 529 16.91 -16.59 33.06
C GLY A 529 15.56 -16.59 32.35
N ALA A 530 14.88 -17.74 32.34
CA ALA A 530 13.60 -17.94 31.66
C ALA A 530 12.38 -17.29 32.36
N GLN A 531 12.58 -16.58 33.47
CA GLN A 531 11.54 -15.85 34.20
C GLN A 531 11.92 -14.38 34.20
N PRO A 532 11.26 -13.53 33.37
CA PRO A 532 11.61 -12.12 33.27
C PRO A 532 11.39 -11.40 34.60
N VAL A 533 12.12 -10.30 34.81
CA VAL A 533 11.81 -9.35 35.88
C VAL A 533 10.64 -8.50 35.41
N SER A 534 9.65 -8.29 36.29
CA SER A 534 8.56 -7.37 36.02
C SER A 534 8.79 -6.04 36.72
N PHE A 535 8.59 -4.95 36.00
CA PHE A 535 8.56 -3.59 36.49
C PHE A 535 7.15 -3.02 36.30
N GLN A 536 6.66 -2.36 37.33
CA GLN A 536 5.39 -1.64 37.28
C GLN A 536 5.56 -0.26 37.90
N MET A 537 5.02 0.75 37.23
CA MET A 537 4.73 2.06 37.81
C MET A 537 3.23 2.31 37.71
N SER A 538 2.63 2.99 38.69
CA SER A 538 1.19 3.23 38.69
C SER A 538 0.77 4.05 37.46
N GLY A 539 -0.24 3.59 36.73
CA GLY A 539 -0.75 4.29 35.54
C GLY A 539 0.14 4.19 34.29
N MET A 540 1.11 3.26 34.27
CA MET A 540 1.98 2.99 33.13
C MET A 540 1.88 1.53 32.67
N PRO A 541 2.33 1.21 31.45
CA PRO A 541 2.34 -0.17 30.96
C PRO A 541 3.15 -1.09 31.88
N SER A 542 2.69 -2.33 32.03
CA SER A 542 3.43 -3.40 32.72
C SER A 542 4.60 -3.82 31.84
N LEU A 543 5.83 -3.73 32.36
CA LEU A 543 7.05 -4.10 31.63
C LEU A 543 7.61 -5.41 32.17
N GLN A 544 7.76 -6.41 31.31
CA GLN A 544 8.55 -7.61 31.58
C GLN A 544 9.83 -7.58 30.77
N PHE A 545 10.99 -7.74 31.41
CA PHE A 545 12.27 -7.68 30.72
C PHE A 545 13.23 -8.81 31.13
N SER A 546 14.03 -9.23 30.18
CA SER A 546 15.07 -10.27 30.32
C SER A 546 16.25 -9.99 29.38
N ASN A 547 17.28 -10.83 29.46
CA ASN A 547 18.50 -10.81 28.66
C ASN A 547 19.32 -9.51 28.75
N LYS A 548 19.40 -8.93 29.95
CA LYS A 548 20.20 -7.71 30.25
C LYS A 548 21.40 -8.01 31.16
N SER A 549 22.50 -7.27 31.00
CA SER A 549 23.66 -7.40 31.90
C SER A 549 23.54 -6.49 33.12
N ASN A 550 23.04 -5.26 32.94
CA ASN A 550 22.90 -4.26 34.00
C ASN A 550 21.49 -3.66 34.02
N LEU A 551 21.06 -3.23 35.20
CA LEU A 551 19.81 -2.50 35.44
C LEU A 551 20.13 -1.15 36.08
N ALA A 552 19.70 -0.07 35.43
CA ALA A 552 19.65 1.26 36.03
C ALA A 552 18.19 1.68 36.20
N LEU A 553 17.79 2.04 37.41
CA LEU A 553 16.49 2.62 37.72
C LEU A 553 16.76 4.02 38.27
N ASP A 554 16.20 5.03 37.60
CA ASP A 554 16.25 6.42 38.01
C ASP A 554 14.83 6.93 38.15
N ALA A 555 14.37 7.16 39.38
CA ALA A 555 13.02 7.61 39.62
C ALA A 555 12.79 9.07 39.23
N GLY A 556 13.85 9.84 38.97
CA GLY A 556 13.73 11.20 38.45
C GLY A 556 13.63 12.24 39.56
N LEU A 557 12.63 13.11 39.46
CA LEU A 557 12.42 14.22 40.40
C LEU A 557 11.12 13.99 41.16
N GLY A 558 11.16 13.97 42.49
CA GLY A 558 9.94 13.77 43.27
C GLY A 558 10.26 13.29 44.67
N ASN A 559 9.26 12.75 45.36
CA ASN A 559 9.46 11.85 46.48
C ASN A 559 9.14 10.44 46.02
N ASP A 560 10.15 9.75 45.54
CA ASP A 560 9.97 8.51 44.82
C ASP A 560 10.19 7.30 45.71
N THR A 561 9.47 6.23 45.38
CA THR A 561 9.53 4.96 46.10
C THR A 561 9.84 3.82 45.14
N VAL A 562 10.78 2.97 45.54
CA VAL A 562 11.10 1.71 44.88
C VAL A 562 10.85 0.57 45.85
N GLN A 563 9.88 -0.29 45.54
CA GLN A 563 9.59 -1.50 46.30
C GLN A 563 10.16 -2.73 45.58
N ILE A 564 10.89 -3.57 46.33
CA ILE A 564 11.44 -4.83 45.82
C ILE A 564 10.60 -5.99 46.34
N ASN A 565 9.91 -6.70 45.45
CA ASN A 565 9.14 -7.90 45.76
C ASN A 565 9.86 -9.14 45.22
N GLY A 566 10.00 -10.18 46.06
CA GLY A 566 10.74 -11.38 45.72
C GLY A 566 12.20 -11.15 45.29
N ALA A 567 12.86 -12.20 44.81
CA ALA A 567 14.23 -12.10 44.31
C ALA A 567 14.29 -11.47 42.91
N VAL A 568 15.00 -10.36 42.79
CA VAL A 568 15.36 -9.70 41.52
C VAL A 568 16.84 -9.95 41.27
N GLN A 569 17.15 -10.74 40.23
CA GLN A 569 18.49 -11.26 40.01
C GLN A 569 19.09 -10.88 38.65
N LEU A 570 20.33 -10.38 38.67
CA LEU A 570 21.21 -10.24 37.50
C LEU A 570 22.66 -10.57 37.86
N ALA A 571 23.47 -10.86 36.84
CA ALA A 571 24.88 -11.14 37.02
C ALA A 571 25.75 -9.87 37.13
N GLY A 572 25.33 -8.77 36.47
CA GLY A 572 26.04 -7.50 36.50
C GLY A 572 25.53 -6.57 37.60
N ASN A 573 25.44 -5.27 37.29
CA ASN A 573 25.24 -4.22 38.28
C ASN A 573 23.80 -3.72 38.33
N ILE A 574 23.33 -3.42 39.54
CA ILE A 574 22.10 -2.66 39.79
C ILE A 574 22.47 -1.26 40.26
N THR A 575 21.91 -0.24 39.63
CA THR A 575 21.91 1.14 40.13
C THR A 575 20.47 1.59 40.36
N ILE A 576 20.17 2.11 41.55
CA ILE A 576 18.86 2.66 41.90
C ILE A 576 19.07 4.10 42.37
N ALA A 577 18.38 5.05 41.73
CA ALA A 577 18.25 6.42 42.20
C ALA A 577 16.79 6.70 42.55
N ALA A 578 16.48 6.82 43.85
CA ALA A 578 15.15 7.11 44.38
C ALA A 578 15.26 7.51 45.85
N GLU A 579 14.34 8.29 46.38
CA GLU A 579 14.40 8.76 47.77
C GLU A 579 14.16 7.62 48.77
N THR A 580 13.24 6.71 48.49
CA THR A 580 12.89 5.60 49.39
C THR A 580 12.98 4.26 48.69
N ILE A 581 13.80 3.35 49.22
CA ILE A 581 13.91 1.98 48.76
C ILE A 581 13.44 1.05 49.87
N SER A 582 12.48 0.18 49.58
CA SER A 582 11.86 -0.69 50.58
C SER A 582 11.80 -2.15 50.13
N GLU A 583 11.95 -3.06 51.09
CA GLU A 583 11.65 -4.47 50.88
C GLU A 583 10.13 -4.68 50.95
N GLY A 584 9.58 -5.33 49.94
CA GLY A 584 8.23 -5.87 49.93
C GLY A 584 8.21 -7.36 50.31
N ALA A 585 7.26 -8.12 49.79
CA ALA A 585 7.12 -9.53 50.18
C ALA A 585 8.30 -10.38 49.67
N GLY A 586 9.23 -10.75 50.56
CA GLY A 586 10.40 -11.58 50.24
C GLY A 586 11.39 -10.91 49.29
N GLY A 587 11.44 -9.58 49.28
CA GLY A 587 12.28 -8.78 48.39
C GLY A 587 13.77 -9.08 48.60
N VAL A 588 14.52 -9.38 47.53
CA VAL A 588 15.97 -9.52 47.58
C VAL A 588 16.58 -8.97 46.29
N LEU A 589 17.60 -8.13 46.40
CA LEU A 589 18.41 -7.70 45.25
C LEU A 589 19.67 -8.58 45.12
N VAL A 590 19.84 -9.22 43.96
CA VAL A 590 21.01 -10.08 43.67
C VAL A 590 21.74 -9.53 42.45
N ALA A 591 23.00 -9.12 42.65
CA ALA A 591 23.83 -8.43 41.66
C ALA A 591 25.32 -8.58 42.02
N ASP A 592 26.24 -8.16 41.14
CA ASP A 592 27.65 -8.02 41.49
C ASP A 592 27.86 -6.76 42.35
N THR A 593 27.52 -5.59 41.79
CA THR A 593 27.50 -4.31 42.49
C THR A 593 26.08 -3.77 42.59
N LEU A 594 25.69 -3.32 43.79
CA LEU A 594 24.47 -2.55 44.04
C LEU A 594 24.83 -1.13 44.44
N THR A 595 24.35 -0.16 43.66
CA THR A 595 24.58 1.27 43.88
C THR A 595 23.26 1.98 44.17
N PHE A 596 23.21 2.71 45.28
CA PHE A 596 22.13 3.63 45.58
C PHE A 596 22.63 5.06 45.39
N ASN A 597 21.93 5.85 44.59
CA ASN A 597 22.19 7.27 44.41
C ASN A 597 21.01 8.06 44.97
N GLN A 598 21.25 9.12 45.73
CA GLN A 598 20.19 10.03 46.21
C GLN A 598 19.13 9.37 47.13
N ALA A 599 19.43 8.19 47.70
CA ALA A 599 18.52 7.54 48.63
C ALA A 599 18.50 8.27 49.97
N THR A 600 17.31 8.66 50.43
CA THR A 600 17.11 9.17 51.79
C THR A 600 16.88 8.02 52.77
N THR A 601 16.18 6.98 52.34
CA THR A 601 15.83 5.82 53.18
C THR A 601 16.04 4.53 52.39
N ILE A 602 16.82 3.59 52.94
CA ILE A 602 17.00 2.24 52.39
C ILE A 602 16.61 1.24 53.47
N GLY A 603 15.52 0.51 53.27
CA GLY A 603 14.98 -0.40 54.29
C GLY A 603 14.55 0.32 55.57
N THR A 604 14.17 -0.46 56.59
CA THR A 604 13.79 0.07 57.91
C THR A 604 14.32 -0.83 59.01
N SER A 605 14.34 -0.36 60.25
CA SER A 605 14.77 -1.18 61.40
C SER A 605 13.89 -2.44 61.63
N GLY A 606 12.65 -2.43 61.15
CA GLY A 606 11.73 -3.58 61.24
C GLY A 606 11.83 -4.53 60.06
N LEU A 607 12.39 -4.05 58.94
CA LEU A 607 12.56 -4.79 57.69
C LEU A 607 13.71 -4.16 56.90
N ALA A 608 14.92 -4.63 57.16
CA ALA A 608 16.14 -4.24 56.45
C ALA A 608 16.09 -4.79 55.03
N LEU A 609 16.57 -4.04 54.04
CA LEU A 609 16.57 -4.49 52.65
C LEU A 609 17.49 -5.70 52.47
N ALA A 610 16.90 -6.84 52.11
CA ALA A 610 17.70 -8.03 51.84
C ALA A 610 18.48 -7.91 50.51
N THR A 611 19.75 -8.31 50.55
CA THR A 611 20.70 -8.22 49.43
C THR A 611 21.53 -9.49 49.32
N SER A 612 22.04 -9.78 48.12
CA SER A 612 23.05 -10.78 47.85
C SER A 612 24.03 -10.25 46.81
N VAL A 613 24.95 -9.39 47.24
CA VAL A 613 25.87 -8.64 46.37
C VAL A 613 27.32 -8.71 46.86
N ASN A 614 28.28 -8.52 45.94
CA ASN A 614 29.70 -8.45 46.31
C ASN A 614 30.08 -7.06 46.81
N THR A 615 29.53 -6.02 46.19
CA THR A 615 29.80 -4.62 46.53
C THR A 615 28.52 -3.82 46.70
N LEU A 616 28.43 -3.05 47.78
CA LEU A 616 27.38 -2.06 48.02
C LEU A 616 27.98 -0.64 48.02
N GLN A 617 27.38 0.24 47.23
CA GLN A 617 27.71 1.66 47.18
C GLN A 617 26.48 2.49 47.55
N ILE A 618 26.62 3.39 48.52
CA ILE A 618 25.59 4.39 48.89
C ILE A 618 26.19 5.76 48.63
N ASN A 619 25.67 6.47 47.63
CA ASN A 619 26.19 7.74 47.16
C ASN A 619 25.22 8.89 47.49
N GLY A 620 25.76 9.95 48.08
CA GLY A 620 24.99 11.12 48.49
C GLY A 620 24.31 10.96 49.85
N PRO A 621 23.69 12.03 50.37
CA PRO A 621 23.19 12.06 51.74
C PRO A 621 22.03 11.08 51.92
N THR A 622 22.29 10.00 52.65
CA THR A 622 21.26 9.08 53.13
C THR A 622 20.90 9.39 54.58
N VAL A 623 19.62 9.36 54.91
CA VAL A 623 19.18 9.49 56.30
C VAL A 623 19.36 8.13 56.97
N ASP A 624 18.62 7.13 56.55
CA ASP A 624 18.69 5.80 57.16
C ASP A 624 18.94 4.71 56.10
N ALA A 625 19.82 3.76 56.41
CA ALA A 625 20.12 2.59 55.60
C ALA A 625 20.21 1.34 56.49
N TYR A 626 19.28 0.41 56.29
CA TYR A 626 19.22 -0.90 56.94
C TYR A 626 19.36 -1.98 55.87
N ILE A 627 20.47 -2.72 55.88
CA ILE A 627 20.83 -3.72 54.87
C ILE A 627 21.05 -5.08 55.53
N ASN A 628 20.42 -6.11 54.98
CA ASN A 628 20.66 -7.50 55.36
C ASN A 628 21.26 -8.27 54.17
N GLU A 629 22.57 -8.42 54.14
CA GLU A 629 23.30 -9.07 53.07
C GLU A 629 23.51 -10.57 53.37
N ALA A 630 23.30 -11.43 52.39
CA ALA A 630 23.42 -12.88 52.56
C ALA A 630 24.90 -13.35 52.72
N ASN A 631 25.83 -12.67 52.04
CA ASN A 631 27.22 -13.08 51.89
C ASN A 631 28.20 -12.06 52.50
N GLY A 632 29.49 -12.19 52.22
CA GLY A 632 30.46 -11.15 52.53
C GLY A 632 30.23 -9.93 51.64
N LEU A 633 30.51 -8.73 52.16
CA LEU A 633 30.15 -7.47 51.53
C LEU A 633 31.29 -6.47 51.57
N ALA A 634 31.68 -5.94 50.41
CA ALA A 634 32.52 -4.75 50.34
C ALA A 634 31.63 -3.50 50.28
N ILE A 635 31.87 -2.50 51.14
CA ILE A 635 31.01 -1.31 51.26
C ILE A 635 31.76 -0.01 50.93
N ALA A 636 31.07 0.92 50.28
CA ALA A 636 31.44 2.32 50.18
C ALA A 636 30.20 3.17 50.47
N VAL A 637 30.32 4.15 51.37
CA VAL A 637 29.20 4.96 51.84
C VAL A 637 29.62 6.41 51.91
N ASP A 638 28.97 7.25 51.12
CA ASP A 638 29.16 8.70 51.08
C ASP A 638 28.06 9.41 51.88
N ASN A 639 28.29 9.51 53.19
CA ASN A 639 27.50 10.27 54.16
C ASN A 639 26.08 9.75 54.48
N VAL A 640 26.00 8.86 55.47
CA VAL A 640 24.76 8.51 56.18
C VAL A 640 24.60 9.36 57.45
N THR A 641 23.50 10.10 57.56
CA THR A 641 23.26 11.11 58.63
C THR A 641 22.41 10.60 59.80
N GLY A 642 21.61 9.57 59.59
CA GLY A 642 20.82 8.84 60.58
C GLY A 642 21.48 7.51 60.91
N VAL A 643 20.83 6.38 60.60
CA VAL A 643 21.34 5.04 60.94
C VAL A 643 21.95 4.37 59.71
N LEU A 644 23.19 3.86 59.83
CA LEU A 644 23.71 2.81 58.96
C LEU A 644 23.74 1.49 59.75
N ASP A 645 22.92 0.53 59.38
CA ASP A 645 22.89 -0.81 59.97
C ASP A 645 23.09 -1.85 58.85
N ILE A 646 24.24 -2.53 58.87
CA ILE A 646 24.59 -3.56 57.89
C ILE A 646 24.82 -4.88 58.63
N SER A 647 24.05 -5.90 58.27
CA SER A 647 24.26 -7.27 58.73
C SER A 647 24.60 -8.20 57.59
N THR A 648 25.65 -9.03 57.72
CA THR A 648 25.95 -10.13 56.80
C THR A 648 25.59 -11.49 57.41
N GLY A 649 24.96 -12.37 56.61
CA GLY A 649 24.64 -13.74 57.01
C GLY A 649 25.88 -14.65 57.05
N SER A 650 26.89 -14.35 56.24
CA SER A 650 28.17 -15.06 56.17
C SER A 650 29.26 -14.13 55.62
N GLY A 651 30.54 -14.51 55.73
CA GLY A 651 31.65 -13.69 55.21
C GLY A 651 31.94 -12.43 56.01
N ASP A 652 32.80 -11.59 55.45
CA ASP A 652 33.33 -10.38 56.08
C ASP A 652 32.61 -9.13 55.58
N ILE A 653 32.59 -8.06 56.37
CA ILE A 653 32.30 -6.70 55.90
C ILE A 653 33.64 -6.01 55.65
N THR A 654 33.89 -5.52 54.44
CA THR A 654 35.17 -4.90 54.04
C THR A 654 34.98 -3.52 53.39
N SER A 655 36.03 -2.72 53.29
CA SER A 655 35.99 -1.44 52.54
C SER A 655 36.16 -1.66 51.03
N ALA A 656 35.16 -1.26 50.24
CA ALA A 656 35.29 -1.00 48.80
C ALA A 656 35.70 0.48 48.52
N GLY A 657 35.53 1.34 49.51
CA GLY A 657 35.91 2.75 49.51
C GLY A 657 35.69 3.36 50.89
N SER A 658 35.62 4.68 50.96
CA SER A 658 35.33 5.40 52.21
C SER A 658 33.93 5.07 52.74
N VAL A 659 33.81 4.94 54.06
CA VAL A 659 32.56 4.79 54.79
C VAL A 659 32.42 5.99 55.71
N ILE A 660 31.55 6.92 55.32
CA ILE A 660 31.28 8.17 56.04
C ILE A 660 29.89 8.09 56.65
N VAL A 661 29.83 8.05 57.98
CA VAL A 661 28.60 8.01 58.77
C VAL A 661 28.65 9.10 59.83
N THR A 662 27.81 10.12 59.67
CA THR A 662 27.69 11.23 60.63
C THR A 662 26.62 10.98 61.70
N GLY A 663 25.76 9.98 61.48
CA GLY A 663 24.85 9.45 62.49
C GLY A 663 25.40 8.19 63.19
N THR A 664 24.56 7.19 63.43
CA THR A 664 24.97 5.95 64.13
C THR A 664 25.29 4.83 63.16
N SER A 665 26.38 4.08 63.39
CA SER A 665 26.77 2.93 62.59
C SER A 665 26.72 1.61 63.38
N ALA A 666 26.12 0.57 62.78
CA ALA A 666 26.11 -0.80 63.29
C ALA A 666 26.54 -1.77 62.19
N PHE A 667 27.46 -2.68 62.54
CA PHE A 667 27.97 -3.71 61.65
C PHE A 667 27.88 -5.07 62.34
N SER A 668 27.17 -5.99 61.72
CA SER A 668 26.95 -7.35 62.23
C SER A 668 27.44 -8.37 61.20
N VAL A 669 28.16 -9.39 61.66
CA VAL A 669 28.66 -10.46 60.77
C VAL A 669 28.23 -11.85 61.22
N GLY A 670 28.16 -12.78 60.28
CA GLY A 670 28.01 -14.21 60.58
C GLY A 670 29.09 -14.73 61.53
N ASN A 671 28.86 -15.89 62.17
CA ASN A 671 29.84 -16.50 63.07
C ASN A 671 31.21 -16.70 62.38
N GLY A 672 32.27 -16.12 62.95
CA GLY A 672 33.62 -16.18 62.41
C GLY A 672 33.93 -15.17 61.29
N GLY A 673 32.99 -14.30 60.93
CA GLY A 673 33.23 -13.17 60.02
C GLY A 673 34.08 -12.07 60.67
N SER A 674 34.71 -11.25 59.84
CA SER A 674 35.52 -10.09 60.22
C SER A 674 34.87 -8.79 59.73
N ILE A 675 35.17 -7.69 60.42
CA ILE A 675 34.77 -6.34 60.02
C ILE A 675 36.06 -5.57 59.73
N MET A 676 36.33 -5.29 58.47
CA MET A 676 37.59 -4.71 57.99
C MET A 676 37.34 -3.40 57.23
N LEU A 677 37.20 -2.32 57.97
CA LEU A 677 36.96 -0.97 57.45
C LEU A 677 38.28 -0.20 57.48
N ASP A 678 39.14 -0.44 56.49
CA ASP A 678 40.55 -0.05 56.52
C ASP A 678 40.90 1.20 55.71
N ASP A 679 39.95 1.76 54.94
CA ASP A 679 40.16 3.01 54.18
C ASP A 679 40.50 4.20 55.09
N ALA A 680 41.54 4.96 54.71
CA ALA A 680 42.04 6.10 55.49
C ALA A 680 41.05 7.28 55.59
N SER A 681 40.03 7.30 54.74
CA SER A 681 39.03 8.36 54.64
C SER A 681 37.74 8.03 55.37
N ASN A 682 37.61 6.82 55.93
CA ASN A 682 36.48 6.42 56.77
C ASN A 682 36.25 7.44 57.91
N GLN A 683 34.99 7.67 58.26
CA GLN A 683 34.60 8.60 59.32
C GLN A 683 33.33 8.08 60.01
N PHE A 684 33.40 7.83 61.32
CA PHE A 684 32.26 7.37 62.10
C PHE A 684 31.96 8.35 63.23
N ALA A 685 30.70 8.72 63.41
CA ALA A 685 30.27 9.50 64.56
C ALA A 685 29.85 8.60 65.74
N GLY A 686 30.19 9.03 66.96
CA GLY A 686 29.84 8.31 68.18
C GLY A 686 30.58 6.99 68.34
N THR A 687 29.93 6.01 68.97
CA THR A 687 30.48 4.68 69.24
C THR A 687 29.89 3.68 68.22
N PRO A 688 30.66 3.17 67.25
CA PRO A 688 30.18 2.14 66.33
C PRO A 688 29.76 0.87 67.08
N ALA A 689 28.69 0.21 66.63
CA ALA A 689 28.30 -1.09 67.14
C ALA A 689 28.88 -2.22 66.29
N PHE A 690 29.55 -3.17 66.92
CA PHE A 690 30.05 -4.38 66.27
C PHE A 690 29.41 -5.61 66.92
N SER A 691 28.78 -6.47 66.11
CA SER A 691 28.12 -7.67 66.62
C SER A 691 28.29 -8.89 65.71
N SER A 692 27.90 -10.05 66.21
CA SER A 692 27.86 -11.29 65.43
C SER A 692 26.79 -12.24 65.98
N THR A 693 26.31 -13.16 65.12
CA THR A 693 25.50 -14.31 65.55
C THR A 693 26.31 -15.36 66.34
N GLY A 694 27.64 -15.26 66.34
CA GLY A 694 28.56 -16.06 67.15
C GLY A 694 29.66 -15.17 67.75
N ILE A 695 30.89 -15.34 67.29
CA ILE A 695 32.03 -14.49 67.69
C ILE A 695 32.64 -13.86 66.43
N ILE A 696 32.94 -12.56 66.51
CA ILE A 696 33.66 -11.84 65.44
C ILE A 696 35.11 -12.34 65.42
N ASN A 697 35.65 -12.60 64.23
CA ASN A 697 37.04 -13.01 64.10
C ASN A 697 37.99 -11.81 64.25
N ASN A 698 37.95 -10.84 63.33
CA ASN A 698 38.81 -9.65 63.41
C ASN A 698 37.98 -8.37 63.28
N VAL A 699 38.46 -7.30 63.90
CA VAL A 699 38.01 -5.93 63.62
C VAL A 699 39.21 -5.09 63.21
N TRP A 700 39.16 -4.52 62.01
CA TRP A 700 40.05 -3.47 61.55
C TRP A 700 39.22 -2.21 61.34
N LEU A 701 39.54 -1.15 62.05
CA LEU A 701 38.87 0.14 61.95
C LEU A 701 39.90 1.24 61.73
N THR A 702 39.95 1.77 60.52
CA THR A 702 40.59 3.05 60.24
C THR A 702 39.49 4.13 60.33
N ASP A 703 39.74 5.21 61.07
CA ASP A 703 38.80 6.33 61.25
C ASP A 703 39.57 7.66 61.21
N ASN A 704 39.12 8.58 60.39
CA ASN A 704 39.71 9.91 60.28
C ASN A 704 39.30 10.85 61.43
N SER A 705 38.56 10.34 62.42
CA SER A 705 38.04 11.09 63.55
C SER A 705 38.32 10.38 64.89
N THR A 706 37.62 10.79 65.96
CA THR A 706 37.75 10.17 67.29
C THR A 706 37.01 8.84 67.32
N VAL A 707 37.67 7.79 67.81
CA VAL A 707 37.08 6.46 67.95
C VAL A 707 36.72 6.21 69.41
N ASP A 708 35.50 5.77 69.66
CA ASP A 708 35.10 5.17 70.93
C ASP A 708 34.74 3.70 70.70
N LEU A 709 35.50 2.79 71.30
CA LEU A 709 35.33 1.35 71.09
C LEU A 709 34.14 0.80 71.91
N PRO A 710 33.23 0.03 71.30
CA PRO A 710 32.13 -0.61 72.04
C PRO A 710 32.64 -1.76 72.91
N THR A 711 31.73 -2.40 73.66
CA THR A 711 32.02 -3.73 74.20
C THR A 711 32.31 -4.67 73.04
N LEU A 712 33.46 -5.33 73.06
CA LEU A 712 33.94 -6.12 71.92
C LEU A 712 34.58 -7.42 72.39
N THR A 713 34.20 -8.54 71.77
CA THR A 713 34.82 -9.85 71.99
C THR A 713 35.26 -10.42 70.66
N LEU A 714 36.57 -10.61 70.48
CA LEU A 714 37.16 -11.11 69.24
C LEU A 714 37.90 -12.43 69.47
N ASN A 715 37.72 -13.38 68.56
CA ASN A 715 38.54 -14.60 68.49
C ASN A 715 39.92 -14.33 67.85
N GLY A 716 40.04 -13.28 67.05
CA GLY A 716 41.24 -12.86 66.35
C GLY A 716 41.69 -11.46 66.77
N ASN A 717 42.15 -10.66 65.80
CA ASN A 717 42.87 -9.42 66.02
C ASN A 717 41.96 -8.19 66.07
N LEU A 718 42.37 -7.20 66.86
CA LEU A 718 41.85 -5.84 66.83
C LEU A 718 42.92 -4.90 66.25
N THR A 719 42.59 -4.19 65.17
CA THR A 719 43.39 -3.07 64.65
C THR A 719 42.56 -1.80 64.61
N VAL A 720 43.05 -0.72 65.19
CA VAL A 720 42.39 0.59 65.19
C VAL A 720 43.41 1.64 64.78
N ILE A 721 43.13 2.39 63.72
CA ILE A 721 43.94 3.50 63.25
C ILE A 721 43.05 4.74 63.26
N SER A 722 43.37 5.72 64.11
CA SER A 722 42.57 6.92 64.30
C SER A 722 43.42 8.17 64.13
N THR A 723 42.88 9.22 63.50
CA THR A 723 43.52 10.56 63.53
C THR A 723 43.08 11.40 64.73
N GLY A 724 42.10 10.91 65.51
CA GLY A 724 41.63 11.49 66.77
C GLY A 724 42.05 10.66 67.99
N THR A 725 41.40 10.91 69.14
CA THR A 725 41.60 10.08 70.33
C THR A 725 40.95 8.71 70.16
N VAL A 726 41.51 7.68 70.80
CA VAL A 726 40.86 6.36 70.91
C VAL A 726 40.44 6.13 72.36
N ALA A 727 39.14 6.00 72.61
CA ALA A 727 38.56 5.71 73.91
C ALA A 727 37.83 4.34 73.89
N GLN A 728 37.27 3.94 75.03
CA GLN A 728 36.39 2.79 75.10
C GLN A 728 35.15 3.07 75.96
N ALA A 729 34.01 2.58 75.48
CA ALA A 729 32.73 2.58 76.19
C ALA A 729 32.46 1.25 76.92
N GLY A 730 33.09 0.16 76.47
CA GLY A 730 32.84 -1.20 76.94
C GLY A 730 34.08 -1.96 77.38
N ALA A 731 33.92 -3.24 77.72
CA ALA A 731 35.04 -4.15 77.95
C ALA A 731 35.53 -4.76 76.63
N LEU A 732 36.84 -4.85 76.45
CA LEU A 732 37.47 -5.45 75.27
C LEU A 732 38.06 -6.81 75.65
N THR A 733 37.61 -7.89 75.01
CA THR A 733 38.15 -9.25 75.17
C THR A 733 38.71 -9.72 73.85
N ILE A 734 40.03 -9.65 73.68
CA ILE A 734 40.71 -9.89 72.40
C ILE A 734 41.65 -11.08 72.55
N GLN A 735 41.34 -12.17 71.85
CA GLN A 735 42.15 -13.39 71.88
C GLN A 735 43.42 -13.25 71.04
N GLY A 736 43.36 -12.50 69.93
CA GLY A 736 44.51 -12.20 69.06
C GLY A 736 45.28 -10.94 69.48
N THR A 737 46.03 -10.39 68.54
CA THR A 737 46.81 -9.15 68.74
C THR A 737 45.91 -7.92 68.76
N THR A 738 46.30 -6.92 69.55
CA THR A 738 45.65 -5.60 69.59
C THR A 738 46.64 -4.54 69.13
N ASN A 739 46.34 -3.85 68.03
CA ASN A 739 47.16 -2.75 67.51
C ASN A 739 46.32 -1.48 67.42
N ILE A 740 46.63 -0.47 68.23
CA ILE A 740 45.92 0.81 68.24
C ILE A 740 46.91 1.94 67.97
N ASN A 741 46.66 2.69 66.90
CA ASN A 741 47.43 3.86 66.52
C ASN A 741 46.51 5.10 66.50
N ALA A 742 46.68 5.99 67.48
CA ALA A 742 45.95 7.26 67.59
C ALA A 742 46.81 8.47 67.13
N GLY A 743 47.93 8.22 66.44
CA GLY A 743 48.86 9.26 66.03
C GLY A 743 49.55 9.93 67.22
N ALA A 744 49.22 11.20 67.48
CA ALA A 744 49.72 11.98 68.62
C ALA A 744 48.65 12.19 69.71
N ASN A 745 47.51 11.49 69.62
CA ASN A 745 46.34 11.67 70.46
C ASN A 745 46.24 10.56 71.51
N ASN A 746 45.51 10.81 72.60
CA ASN A 746 45.38 9.86 73.70
C ASN A 746 44.70 8.55 73.28
N ILE A 747 45.23 7.42 73.79
CA ILE A 747 44.55 6.13 73.85
C ILE A 747 44.11 5.89 75.31
N THR A 748 42.79 5.76 75.54
CA THR A 748 42.19 5.59 76.88
C THR A 748 41.44 4.28 76.98
N LEU A 749 42.07 3.25 77.55
CA LEU A 749 41.49 1.91 77.72
C LEU A 749 41.28 1.55 79.21
N ASN A 750 40.29 2.15 79.86
CA ASN A 750 40.20 2.20 81.34
C ASN A 750 39.20 1.23 82.00
N ASN A 751 38.51 0.36 81.26
CA ASN A 751 37.65 -0.65 81.87
C ASN A 751 38.50 -1.78 82.45
N ALA A 752 38.36 -2.01 83.75
CA ALA A 752 39.09 -3.06 84.47
C ALA A 752 38.74 -4.50 84.00
N ALA A 753 37.66 -4.67 83.24
CA ALA A 753 37.25 -5.94 82.65
C ALA A 753 37.85 -6.22 81.26
N ASN A 754 38.74 -5.35 80.75
CA ASN A 754 39.48 -5.64 79.53
C ASN A 754 40.37 -6.89 79.71
N ASP A 755 40.41 -7.74 78.69
CA ASP A 755 41.16 -8.99 78.64
C ASP A 755 41.85 -9.13 77.28
N PHE A 756 43.16 -8.84 77.24
CA PHE A 756 43.99 -8.93 76.05
C PHE A 756 44.93 -10.12 76.18
N ILE A 757 44.71 -11.15 75.37
CA ILE A 757 45.49 -12.39 75.43
C ILE A 757 46.73 -12.31 74.53
N GLY A 758 46.60 -11.74 73.33
CA GLY A 758 47.72 -11.50 72.42
C GLY A 758 48.48 -10.20 72.71
N ASP A 759 49.53 -9.95 71.92
CA ASP A 759 50.36 -8.75 72.07
C ASP A 759 49.54 -7.46 71.87
N VAL A 760 49.77 -6.49 72.76
CA VAL A 760 49.15 -5.16 72.71
C VAL A 760 50.20 -4.14 72.27
N THR A 761 49.98 -3.52 71.12
CA THR A 761 50.79 -2.43 70.57
C THR A 761 49.96 -1.15 70.54
N LEU A 762 50.46 -0.11 71.21
CA LEU A 762 49.84 1.21 71.27
C LEU A 762 50.79 2.25 70.70
N GLN A 763 50.31 3.08 69.77
CA GLN A 763 51.03 4.22 69.21
C GLN A 763 50.19 5.49 69.43
N ASN A 764 50.70 6.43 70.22
CA ASN A 764 50.00 7.64 70.64
C ASN A 764 50.93 8.84 70.88
#